data_AF-A0A4U8T9N4-F1
#
_entry.id   AF-A0A4U8T9N4-F1
#
_cell.length_a   1.000
_cell.length_b   1.000
_cell.length_c   1.000
_cell.angle_alpha   90.00
_cell.angle_beta   90.00
_cell.angle_gamma   90.00
#
_symmetry.space_group_name_H-M   'P 1'
#
loop_
_entity.id
_entity.type
_entity.pdbx_description
1 polymer ?
#
loop_
_entity_poly.entity_id
_entity_poly.type
_entity_poly.pdbx_seq_one_letter_code
_entity_poly.pdbx_strand_id
1 'polypeptide(L)'
;MNIKRNMFFAVSICILLSILYVVLYLAQGDTTAHLIRININKHETISLYNREHKDTKRIDDYYTDQDIFLDDQIDKYVYSFTLSPDSKIFRKNFIYNIYPNFSVLGKDIEYAYMINHGDKFGNLVSTQKITENNIEAIPIIRSLNDNVLYWLFTSYVVILFVGVSIPICVNRIQNCVSGATCDARMGIQIIPPPPLYSYLFIFYILLLGLFLITQYNMISLDGDNWLMSSVYDSFYMPYDTTIGWQRGRHFADLFMSLSMRPLGEMFVVLGMSPIRAFNIFASFFTVIFYFMFFISSSLFVWLLNAKKQFRLIFVLVSLGFLLIIDGRFDYITTAAYIGSAGIALLIFLPILYFFIYKKTVLLGNNIYLQSGLLFFFVYMASFQTETSTLPIFGLTLLMLLYMYWRRSSFAIPYFIYYHMGLFLILVPLAFILTMISGRGQTQLNVVEKTTLFENMIYVFREVNMFNMCIIVIGFIYFIYLVVHWKKKREITEVVYFKITVLFVGLLGTVGFACIKVPGIWFEVMLIALVLILALLEFAACTHVVKAWCSNFLLVGFIFCAILQNVNIFERNFVKYHNLNTQDTLISLFQYAEEKGLKEIILTSKDIEAMRLSIQRLSKDEREWPNRDISAWMQRYYTRTYIPIMVNDE
;
A
#
# COMPACT_ATOMS: atom_id res chain seq x y z
N MET A 1 10.36 31.93 -17.69
CA MET A 1 10.44 30.45 -17.60
C MET A 1 11.04 29.94 -16.28
N ASN A 2 11.96 30.68 -15.63
CA ASN A 2 12.61 30.26 -14.36
C ASN A 2 11.69 30.28 -13.11
N ILE A 3 10.67 31.14 -13.07
CA ILE A 3 9.78 31.28 -11.91
C ILE A 3 8.95 30.00 -11.66
N LYS A 4 8.40 29.38 -12.71
CA LYS A 4 7.65 28.10 -12.59
C LYS A 4 8.51 26.93 -12.12
N ARG A 5 9.81 26.95 -12.44
CA ARG A 5 10.80 25.91 -12.10
C ARG A 5 11.23 25.99 -10.64
N ASN A 6 11.41 27.22 -10.13
CA ASN A 6 11.74 27.48 -8.73
C ASN A 6 10.53 27.27 -7.81
N MET A 7 9.32 27.54 -8.30
CA MET A 7 8.08 27.27 -7.56
C MET A 7 7.87 25.76 -7.38
N PHE A 8 8.06 24.95 -8.43
CA PHE A 8 7.94 23.49 -8.32
C PHE A 8 8.97 22.90 -7.35
N PHE A 9 10.20 23.42 -7.36
CA PHE A 9 11.26 23.02 -6.43
C PHE A 9 10.95 23.37 -4.97
N ALA A 10 10.53 24.62 -4.69
CA ALA A 10 10.13 25.05 -3.35
C ALA A 10 8.91 24.26 -2.85
N VAL A 11 7.94 24.00 -3.72
CA VAL A 11 6.74 23.19 -3.40
C VAL A 11 7.11 21.73 -3.13
N SER A 12 8.00 21.11 -3.90
CA SER A 12 8.41 19.72 -3.66
C SER A 12 9.17 19.54 -2.34
N ILE A 13 10.03 20.48 -1.96
CA ILE A 13 10.75 20.44 -0.68
C ILE A 13 9.83 20.78 0.49
N CYS A 14 8.93 21.75 0.32
CA CYS A 14 7.91 22.04 1.32
C CYS A 14 7.04 20.81 1.53
N ILE A 15 6.59 20.14 0.46
CA ILE A 15 5.84 18.89 0.56
C ILE A 15 6.65 17.82 1.31
N LEU A 16 7.93 17.62 0.99
CA LEU A 16 8.76 16.61 1.65
C LEU A 16 9.01 16.88 3.14
N LEU A 17 9.27 18.14 3.50
CA LEU A 17 9.48 18.54 4.89
C LEU A 17 8.15 18.59 5.67
N SER A 18 7.04 18.95 5.02
CA SER A 18 5.70 18.84 5.59
C SER A 18 5.29 17.39 5.80
N ILE A 19 5.65 16.47 4.87
CA ILE A 19 5.43 15.03 5.06
C ILE A 19 6.26 14.52 6.21
N LEU A 20 7.54 14.87 6.29
CA LEU A 20 8.39 14.45 7.40
C LEU A 20 7.87 15.00 8.73
N TYR A 21 7.48 16.28 8.77
CA TYR A 21 6.88 16.92 9.94
C TYR A 21 5.56 16.25 10.34
N VAL A 22 4.68 15.97 9.40
CA VAL A 22 3.38 15.35 9.67
C VAL A 22 3.52 13.88 10.04
N VAL A 23 4.44 13.13 9.43
CA VAL A 23 4.78 11.75 9.82
C VAL A 23 5.35 11.72 11.24
N LEU A 24 6.21 12.68 11.58
CA LEU A 24 6.76 12.80 12.94
C LEU A 24 5.70 13.31 13.94
N TYR A 25 4.76 14.13 13.51
CA TYR A 25 3.66 14.62 14.34
C TYR A 25 2.58 13.54 14.57
N LEU A 26 2.21 12.77 13.54
CA LEU A 26 1.22 11.69 13.62
C LEU A 26 1.74 10.45 14.33
N ALA A 27 3.07 10.26 14.40
CA ALA A 27 3.67 9.24 15.26
C ALA A 27 3.54 9.58 16.77
N GLN A 28 3.01 10.76 17.12
CA GLN A 28 2.44 11.02 18.45
C GLN A 28 1.14 10.23 18.58
N GLY A 29 1.01 9.46 19.66
CA GLY A 29 -0.20 8.70 19.90
C GLY A 29 -0.22 8.10 21.29
N ASP A 30 -1.43 7.89 21.77
CA ASP A 30 -1.69 7.30 23.07
C ASP A 30 -1.45 5.79 23.01
N THR A 31 -0.76 5.25 24.01
CA THR A 31 -0.49 3.82 24.13
C THR A 31 -0.49 3.42 25.60
N THR A 32 -0.53 2.14 25.92
CA THR A 32 -0.53 1.64 27.29
C THR A 32 0.85 1.12 27.68
N ALA A 33 1.15 1.22 28.97
CA ALA A 33 2.30 0.55 29.58
C ALA A 33 1.92 -0.03 30.93
N HIS A 34 2.60 -1.11 31.27
CA HIS A 34 2.46 -1.75 32.57
C HIS A 34 3.58 -1.33 33.50
N LEU A 35 3.23 -1.15 34.77
CA LEU A 35 4.20 -1.04 35.85
C LEU A 35 4.71 -2.45 36.15
N ILE A 36 6.02 -2.65 35.98
CA ILE A 36 6.72 -3.90 36.30
C ILE A 36 7.76 -3.63 37.40
N ARG A 37 8.14 -4.68 38.13
CA ARG A 37 9.17 -4.63 39.19
C ARG A 37 8.83 -3.58 40.27
N ILE A 38 7.61 -3.65 40.78
CA ILE A 38 7.09 -2.73 41.79
C ILE A 38 7.61 -3.17 43.15
N ASN A 39 8.67 -2.52 43.62
CA ASN A 39 9.33 -2.87 44.87
C ASN A 39 9.24 -1.71 45.85
N ILE A 40 9.02 -2.00 47.13
CA ILE A 40 8.99 -0.94 48.14
C ILE A 40 10.38 -0.29 48.24
N ASN A 41 10.42 1.03 48.06
CA ASN A 41 11.60 1.83 48.29
C ASN A 41 11.64 2.22 49.77
N LYS A 42 12.31 1.38 50.57
CA LYS A 42 12.42 1.57 52.03
C LYS A 42 12.97 2.96 52.38
N HIS A 43 14.01 3.40 51.66
CA HIS A 43 14.67 4.68 51.91
C HIS A 43 13.77 5.89 51.62
N GLU A 44 13.09 5.91 50.47
CA GLU A 44 12.15 6.99 50.13
C GLU A 44 10.90 7.00 51.02
N THR A 45 10.45 5.82 51.47
CA THR A 45 9.30 5.72 52.39
C THR A 45 9.62 6.36 53.74
N ILE A 46 10.79 6.06 54.30
CA ILE A 46 11.27 6.63 55.57
C ILE A 46 11.51 8.15 55.43
N SER A 47 12.12 8.57 54.31
CA SER A 47 12.40 10.00 54.08
C SER A 47 11.12 10.82 53.92
N LEU A 48 10.09 10.27 53.25
CA LEU A 48 8.78 10.89 53.10
C LEU A 48 8.09 11.04 54.46
N TYR A 49 8.06 9.98 55.26
CA TYR A 49 7.47 10.01 56.59
C TYR A 49 8.10 11.09 57.49
N ASN A 50 9.44 11.09 57.58
CA ASN A 50 10.19 12.07 58.38
C ASN A 50 9.97 13.53 57.90
N ARG A 51 9.60 13.73 56.63
CA ARG A 51 9.31 15.04 56.05
C ARG A 51 7.88 15.52 56.37
N GLU A 52 6.91 14.62 56.38
CA GLU A 52 5.49 14.92 56.65
C GLU A 52 5.20 15.02 58.15
N HIS A 53 5.97 14.31 58.99
CA HIS A 53 5.82 14.28 60.44
C HIS A 53 6.97 15.01 61.16
N LYS A 54 7.18 16.29 60.84
CA LYS A 54 8.30 17.10 61.40
C LYS A 54 8.25 17.31 62.92
N ASP A 55 7.06 17.19 63.52
CA ASP A 55 6.81 17.45 64.94
C ASP A 55 6.83 16.16 65.81
N THR A 56 7.03 14.99 65.20
CA THR A 56 7.25 13.72 65.90
C THR A 56 8.72 13.27 65.75
N LYS A 57 9.18 12.36 66.61
CA LYS A 57 10.55 11.81 66.51
C LYS A 57 10.74 11.12 65.15
N ARG A 58 11.92 11.28 64.54
CA ARG A 58 12.23 10.68 63.23
C ARG A 58 12.25 9.15 63.36
N ILE A 59 11.79 8.44 62.33
CA ILE A 59 11.85 6.97 62.28
C ILE A 59 13.30 6.46 62.41
N ASP A 60 14.27 7.23 61.93
CA ASP A 60 15.70 6.92 62.03
C ASP A 60 16.18 6.78 63.49
N ASP A 61 15.45 7.36 64.45
CA ASP A 61 15.78 7.31 65.88
C ASP A 61 15.29 6.00 66.57
N TYR A 62 14.51 5.16 65.88
CA TYR A 62 13.78 4.03 66.50
C TYR A 62 14.37 2.63 66.27
N TYR A 63 14.91 2.27 65.09
CA TYR A 63 15.27 0.85 64.81
C TYR A 63 16.43 0.64 63.82
N THR A 64 17.38 -0.23 64.19
CA THR A 64 18.50 -0.66 63.34
C THR A 64 18.35 -2.01 62.65
N ASP A 65 17.39 -2.89 62.98
CA ASP A 65 17.45 -4.29 62.47
C ASP A 65 16.11 -5.08 62.36
N GLN A 66 14.93 -4.45 62.26
CA GLN A 66 13.67 -5.20 62.00
C GLN A 66 12.85 -4.62 60.84
N ASP A 67 12.23 -5.51 60.06
CA ASP A 67 11.47 -5.21 58.85
C ASP A 67 10.34 -4.21 59.13
N ILE A 68 10.60 -2.97 58.72
CA ILE A 68 9.79 -1.74 58.83
C ILE A 68 8.36 -1.88 58.22
N PHE A 69 7.98 -3.06 57.71
CA PHE A 69 6.76 -3.31 56.93
C PHE A 69 5.67 -4.11 57.67
N LEU A 70 5.80 -4.24 58.99
CA LEU A 70 4.85 -4.94 59.87
C LEU A 70 4.11 -4.02 60.85
N ASP A 71 4.39 -2.71 60.85
CA ASP A 71 3.88 -1.77 61.85
C ASP A 71 2.78 -0.84 61.30
N ASP A 72 1.72 -0.66 62.08
CA ASP A 72 0.53 0.15 61.77
C ASP A 72 0.79 1.67 61.75
N GLN A 73 2.07 2.08 61.85
CA GLN A 73 2.51 3.47 61.99
C GLN A 73 2.84 4.16 60.66
N ILE A 74 3.00 3.39 59.57
CA ILE A 74 3.28 3.95 58.24
C ILE A 74 1.97 4.19 57.50
N ASP A 75 1.65 5.46 57.30
CA ASP A 75 0.46 5.95 56.61
C ASP A 75 0.64 6.02 55.08
N LYS A 76 1.89 6.07 54.59
CA LYS A 76 2.22 6.09 53.16
C LYS A 76 3.43 5.22 52.81
N TYR A 77 3.33 4.48 51.71
CA TYR A 77 4.36 3.59 51.18
C TYR A 77 4.85 4.10 49.83
N VAL A 78 6.18 4.21 49.64
CA VAL A 78 6.77 4.58 48.36
C VAL A 78 7.26 3.32 47.65
N TYR A 79 6.78 3.08 46.44
CA TYR A 79 7.21 1.97 45.58
C TYR A 79 7.98 2.49 44.39
N SER A 80 9.16 1.94 44.14
CA SER A 80 9.87 2.12 42.89
C SER A 80 9.35 1.14 41.85
N PHE A 81 9.13 1.63 40.63
CA PHE A 81 8.62 0.84 39.53
C PHE A 81 9.45 1.05 38.26
N THR A 82 9.32 0.11 37.34
CA THR A 82 9.80 0.24 35.95
C THR A 82 8.61 0.19 34.99
N LEU A 83 8.53 1.11 34.03
CA LEU A 83 7.55 1.07 32.95
C LEU A 83 8.01 0.10 31.86
N SER A 84 7.18 -0.91 31.60
CA SER A 84 7.29 -1.76 30.43
C SER A 84 6.19 -1.39 29.43
N PRO A 85 6.50 -0.61 28.38
CA PRO A 85 5.55 -0.35 27.31
C PRO A 85 5.29 -1.63 26.51
N ASP A 86 4.05 -1.79 26.04
CA ASP A 86 3.61 -2.97 25.25
C ASP A 86 4.33 -3.08 23.90
N SER A 87 5.01 -2.02 23.46
CA SER A 87 5.78 -1.99 22.21
C SER A 87 7.27 -1.71 22.45
N LYS A 88 8.12 -2.45 21.72
CA LYS A 88 9.59 -2.30 21.70
C LYS A 88 10.07 -0.98 21.07
N ILE A 89 9.19 -0.23 20.41
CA ILE A 89 9.49 1.04 19.71
C ILE A 89 9.68 2.19 20.71
N PHE A 90 9.25 2.02 21.97
CA PHE A 90 9.16 3.09 22.97
C PHE A 90 10.28 3.05 24.01
N ARG A 91 11.53 2.98 23.55
CA ARG A 91 12.66 3.44 24.38
C ARG A 91 12.76 4.95 24.23
N LYS A 92 13.18 5.68 25.28
CA LYS A 92 13.64 7.06 25.16
C LYS A 92 14.59 7.13 23.97
N ASN A 93 14.17 7.83 22.92
CA ASN A 93 14.94 7.98 21.70
C ASN A 93 15.00 9.48 21.37
N PHE A 94 15.97 9.88 20.56
CA PHE A 94 16.25 11.29 20.24
C PHE A 94 15.02 12.05 19.69
N ILE A 95 14.00 11.32 19.20
CA ILE A 95 12.86 11.84 18.45
C ILE A 95 11.65 12.24 19.33
N TYR A 96 11.34 11.50 20.40
CA TYR A 96 10.11 11.67 21.18
C TYR A 96 10.35 11.65 22.69
N ASN A 97 9.61 12.49 23.42
CA ASN A 97 9.45 12.47 24.86
C ASN A 97 8.22 11.63 25.25
N ILE A 98 8.30 10.94 26.39
CA ILE A 98 7.28 10.00 26.87
C ILE A 98 6.71 10.55 28.19
N TYR A 99 5.38 10.71 28.24
CA TYR A 99 4.64 11.21 29.40
C TYR A 99 3.57 10.19 29.84
N PRO A 100 3.85 9.38 30.86
CA PRO A 100 2.81 8.56 31.47
C PRO A 100 1.76 9.43 32.16
N ASN A 101 0.48 9.11 31.95
CA ASN A 101 -0.63 9.75 32.64
C ASN A 101 -1.00 8.96 33.89
N PHE A 102 -0.43 9.36 35.03
CA PHE A 102 -0.66 8.71 36.31
C PHE A 102 -2.02 9.01 36.96
N SER A 103 -2.84 9.89 36.39
CA SER A 103 -4.16 10.23 36.95
C SER A 103 -5.17 9.07 36.93
N VAL A 104 -4.84 7.99 36.23
CA VAL A 104 -5.69 6.80 36.03
C VAL A 104 -5.38 5.71 37.05
N LEU A 105 -4.36 5.90 37.89
CA LEU A 105 -4.01 4.96 38.95
C LEU A 105 -5.12 4.89 40.02
N GLY A 106 -5.23 3.73 40.69
CA GLY A 106 -6.28 3.45 41.67
C GLY A 106 -6.31 4.44 42.83
N LYS A 107 -7.47 4.56 43.50
CA LYS A 107 -7.73 5.56 44.57
C LYS A 107 -6.74 5.51 45.74
N ASP A 108 -6.09 4.36 45.94
CA ASP A 108 -5.14 4.16 47.03
C ASP A 108 -3.77 4.81 46.72
N ILE A 109 -3.50 5.17 45.46
CA ILE A 109 -2.29 5.85 44.99
C ILE A 109 -2.52 7.36 45.02
N GLU A 110 -1.76 8.06 45.87
CA GLU A 110 -1.88 9.51 46.06
C GLU A 110 -1.26 10.28 44.90
N TYR A 111 -0.06 9.87 44.47
CA TYR A 111 0.60 10.39 43.28
C TYR A 111 1.71 9.46 42.79
N ALA A 112 2.09 9.60 41.53
CA ALA A 112 3.24 8.93 40.94
C ALA A 112 4.03 9.89 40.05
N TYR A 113 5.33 9.67 39.97
CA TYR A 113 6.24 10.50 39.18
C TYR A 113 7.40 9.69 38.60
N MET A 114 7.99 10.21 37.54
CA MET A 114 9.20 9.66 36.93
C MET A 114 10.42 10.31 37.54
N ILE A 115 11.47 9.53 37.81
CA ILE A 115 12.73 10.04 38.40
C ILE A 115 13.36 11.10 37.49
N ASN A 116 13.30 10.87 36.18
CA ASN A 116 13.67 11.83 35.14
C ASN A 116 12.58 11.86 34.06
N HIS A 117 12.34 13.02 33.45
CA HIS A 117 11.39 13.13 32.34
C HIS A 117 11.74 12.17 31.19
N GLY A 118 10.77 11.34 30.80
CA GLY A 118 10.89 10.34 29.73
C GLY A 118 11.76 9.11 30.06
N ASP A 119 12.12 8.88 31.32
CA ASP A 119 12.81 7.65 31.73
C ASP A 119 11.83 6.46 31.83
N LYS A 120 12.32 5.26 32.15
CA LYS A 120 11.47 4.09 32.47
C LYS A 120 11.30 3.87 33.97
N PHE A 121 12.03 4.58 34.80
CA PHE A 121 12.02 4.42 36.24
C PHE A 121 11.24 5.54 36.93
N GLY A 122 10.38 5.17 37.87
CA GLY A 122 9.57 6.10 38.62
C GLY A 122 9.28 5.60 40.03
N ASN A 123 8.71 6.49 40.82
CA ASN A 123 8.22 6.19 42.16
C ASN A 123 6.73 6.50 42.21
N LEU A 124 5.96 5.65 42.89
CA LEU A 124 4.56 5.88 43.22
C LEU A 124 4.40 5.88 44.73
N VAL A 125 3.49 6.71 45.24
CA VAL A 125 3.18 6.83 46.67
C VAL A 125 1.76 6.35 46.90
N SER A 126 1.61 5.41 47.82
CA SER A 126 0.34 4.76 48.12
C SER A 126 0.01 4.87 49.60
N THR A 127 -1.24 5.16 49.90
CA THR A 127 -1.78 5.21 51.28
C THR A 127 -2.02 3.81 51.86
N GLN A 128 -1.96 2.78 51.01
CA GLN A 128 -2.10 1.38 51.40
C GLN A 128 -1.00 0.52 50.78
N LYS A 129 -0.71 -0.63 51.40
CA LYS A 129 0.23 -1.61 50.86
C LYS A 129 -0.35 -2.21 49.58
N ILE A 130 0.35 -2.00 48.47
CA ILE A 130 -0.07 -2.49 47.16
C ILE A 130 0.13 -4.00 47.07
N THR A 131 -0.92 -4.72 46.68
CA THR A 131 -0.87 -6.10 46.21
C THR A 131 -0.57 -6.12 44.71
N GLU A 132 0.47 -6.84 44.29
CA GLU A 132 1.04 -6.82 42.91
C GLU A 132 0.04 -7.06 41.76
N ASN A 133 -1.15 -7.61 42.04
CA ASN A 133 -2.14 -8.01 41.03
C ASN A 133 -3.15 -6.91 40.62
N ASN A 134 -3.13 -5.72 41.21
CA ASN A 134 -4.22 -4.73 41.08
C ASN A 134 -3.89 -3.44 40.29
N ILE A 135 -2.78 -3.37 39.55
CA ILE A 135 -2.39 -2.14 38.86
C ILE A 135 -2.78 -2.19 37.38
N GLU A 136 -3.75 -1.37 37.02
CA GLU A 136 -4.23 -1.19 35.64
C GLU A 136 -3.15 -0.59 34.73
N ALA A 137 -3.32 -0.79 33.41
CA ALA A 137 -2.41 -0.25 32.42
C ALA A 137 -2.44 1.28 32.39
N ILE A 138 -1.27 1.92 32.34
CA ILE A 138 -1.14 3.38 32.35
C ILE A 138 -1.12 3.90 30.91
N PRO A 139 -1.99 4.85 30.56
CA PRO A 139 -1.89 5.54 29.28
C PRO A 139 -0.64 6.42 29.21
N ILE A 140 0.07 6.36 28.10
CA ILE A 140 1.28 7.10 27.78
C ILE A 140 0.99 8.04 26.62
N ILE A 141 1.30 9.31 26.84
CA ILE A 141 1.25 10.39 25.85
C ILE A 141 2.66 10.59 25.28
N ARG A 142 2.78 10.74 23.96
CA ARG A 142 4.04 11.05 23.27
C ARG A 142 4.04 12.50 22.82
N SER A 143 5.13 13.22 23.08
CA SER A 143 5.37 14.54 22.47
C SER A 143 6.65 14.52 21.63
N LEU A 144 6.70 15.31 20.57
CA LEU A 144 7.95 15.53 19.82
C LEU A 144 8.98 16.19 20.74
N ASN A 145 10.27 15.86 20.53
CA ASN A 145 11.36 16.57 21.21
C ASN A 145 11.58 17.95 20.55
N ASP A 146 11.58 19.03 21.34
CA ASP A 146 11.76 20.41 20.87
C ASP A 146 13.10 20.61 20.14
N ASN A 147 14.14 19.87 20.53
CA ASN A 147 15.42 19.91 19.83
C ASN A 147 15.32 19.40 18.38
N VAL A 148 14.47 18.39 18.14
CA VAL A 148 14.25 17.84 16.79
C VAL A 148 13.45 18.82 15.94
N LEU A 149 12.48 19.51 16.54
CA LEU A 149 11.75 20.59 15.89
C LEU A 149 12.71 21.71 15.45
N TYR A 150 13.64 22.08 16.33
CA TYR A 150 14.67 23.07 16.03
C TYR A 150 15.59 22.59 14.89
N TRP A 151 16.10 21.35 14.92
CA TRP A 151 16.92 20.79 13.84
C TRP A 151 16.18 20.71 12.48
N LEU A 152 14.90 20.36 12.49
CA LEU A 152 14.06 20.35 11.29
C LEU A 152 13.84 21.76 10.73
N PHE A 153 13.63 22.75 11.60
CA PHE A 153 13.51 24.15 11.19
C PHE A 153 14.83 24.70 10.64
N THR A 154 15.96 24.41 11.30
CA THR A 154 17.28 24.86 10.84
C THR A 154 17.66 24.19 9.52
N SER A 155 17.39 22.90 9.35
CA SER A 155 17.60 22.21 8.07
C SER A 155 16.69 22.74 6.96
N TYR A 156 15.43 23.10 7.26
CA TYR A 156 14.54 23.80 6.33
C TYR A 156 15.16 25.12 5.85
N VAL A 157 15.63 25.96 6.77
CA VAL A 157 16.25 27.26 6.44
C VAL A 157 17.53 27.07 5.62
N VAL A 158 18.39 26.12 6.00
CA VAL A 158 19.64 25.82 5.27
C VAL A 158 19.36 25.30 3.87
N ILE A 159 18.41 24.38 3.68
CA ILE A 159 18.05 23.84 2.35
C ILE A 159 17.43 24.94 1.48
N LEU A 160 16.63 25.83 2.05
CA LEU A 160 16.05 26.96 1.34
C LEU A 160 17.14 27.96 0.92
N PHE A 161 18.10 28.24 1.82
CA PHE A 161 19.27 29.06 1.51
C PHE A 161 20.13 28.42 0.42
N VAL A 162 20.51 27.14 0.56
CA VAL A 162 21.34 26.38 -0.37
C VAL A 162 20.66 26.20 -1.73
N GLY A 163 19.37 25.88 -1.73
CA GLY A 163 18.55 25.70 -2.93
C GLY A 163 18.33 26.98 -3.73
N VAL A 164 18.43 28.16 -3.09
CA VAL A 164 18.37 29.47 -3.77
C VAL A 164 19.77 29.97 -4.12
N SER A 165 20.75 29.84 -3.21
CA SER A 165 22.10 30.42 -3.35
C SER A 165 23.04 29.61 -4.25
N ILE A 166 23.00 28.27 -4.23
CA ILE A 166 23.86 27.44 -5.11
C ILE A 166 23.54 27.68 -6.59
N PRO A 167 22.27 27.71 -7.05
CA PRO A 167 21.98 28.03 -8.44
C PRO A 167 22.44 29.43 -8.85
N ILE A 168 22.37 30.42 -7.94
CA ILE A 168 22.85 31.79 -8.19
C ILE A 168 24.39 31.81 -8.28
N CYS A 169 25.09 31.10 -7.39
CA CYS A 169 26.55 30.98 -7.40
C CYS A 169 27.04 30.19 -8.61
N VAL A 170 26.42 29.05 -8.95
CA VAL A 170 26.77 28.25 -10.14
C VAL A 170 26.54 29.05 -11.42
N ASN A 171 25.45 29.82 -11.52
CA ASN A 171 25.18 30.67 -12.68
C ASN A 171 26.19 31.83 -12.78
N ARG A 172 26.63 32.41 -11.64
CA ARG A 172 27.70 33.42 -11.63
C ARG A 172 29.08 32.82 -11.96
N ILE A 173 29.41 31.64 -11.43
CA ILE A 173 30.66 30.93 -11.73
C ILE A 173 30.70 30.51 -13.19
N GLN A 174 29.59 29.99 -13.75
CA GLN A 174 29.50 29.65 -15.17
C GLN A 174 29.68 30.88 -16.07
N ASN A 175 29.14 32.04 -15.69
CA ASN A 175 29.36 33.30 -16.43
C ASN A 175 30.79 33.85 -16.27
N CYS A 176 31.45 33.61 -15.14
CA CYS A 176 32.86 33.96 -14.94
C CYS A 176 33.80 33.02 -15.71
N VAL A 177 33.48 31.71 -15.77
CA VAL A 177 34.29 30.70 -16.47
C VAL A 177 34.11 30.80 -17.99
N SER A 178 32.89 31.06 -18.48
CA SER A 178 32.64 31.29 -19.92
C SER A 178 33.25 32.59 -20.44
N GLY A 179 33.52 33.56 -19.55
CA GLY A 179 34.30 34.76 -19.86
C GLY A 179 35.82 34.56 -19.83
N ALA A 180 36.32 33.41 -19.35
CA ALA A 180 37.75 33.20 -19.07
C ALA A 180 38.44 32.11 -19.91
N THR A 181 37.73 31.31 -20.72
CA THR A 181 38.38 30.26 -21.53
C THR A 181 38.13 30.43 -23.03
N CYS A 182 39.09 31.10 -23.69
CA CYS A 182 39.47 30.81 -25.06
C CYS A 182 40.12 29.41 -25.10
N ASP A 183 39.49 28.44 -25.77
CA ASP A 183 40.04 27.75 -26.94
C ASP A 183 39.16 26.55 -27.28
N ALA A 184 38.43 26.70 -28.37
CA ALA A 184 37.62 25.66 -28.97
C ALA A 184 38.53 24.64 -29.66
N ARG A 185 38.88 23.52 -29.00
CA ARG A 185 39.50 22.38 -29.71
C ARG A 185 39.41 20.99 -29.05
N MET A 186 38.66 20.80 -27.98
CA MET A 186 38.24 19.44 -27.56
C MET A 186 36.74 19.42 -27.35
N GLY A 187 36.05 18.66 -28.19
CA GLY A 187 34.62 18.40 -28.12
C GLY A 187 34.25 17.49 -26.95
N ILE A 188 34.57 17.91 -25.72
CA ILE A 188 33.94 17.35 -24.53
C ILE A 188 32.57 18.04 -24.44
N GLN A 189 31.52 17.36 -24.88
CA GLN A 189 30.16 17.77 -24.54
C GLN A 189 30.04 17.71 -23.02
N ILE A 190 30.16 18.86 -22.37
CA ILE A 190 29.82 19.02 -20.97
C ILE A 190 28.31 18.78 -20.88
N ILE A 191 27.93 17.56 -20.53
CA ILE A 191 26.52 17.22 -20.28
C ILE A 191 26.13 18.03 -19.03
N PRO A 192 25.23 19.03 -19.15
CA PRO A 192 24.83 19.80 -17.99
C PRO A 192 24.18 18.85 -16.98
N PRO A 193 24.48 18.99 -15.67
CA PRO A 193 23.89 18.13 -14.66
C PRO A 193 22.35 18.19 -14.75
N PRO A 194 21.66 17.06 -14.55
CA PRO A 194 20.21 17.04 -14.60
C PRO A 194 19.64 18.12 -13.66
N PRO A 195 18.57 18.81 -14.07
CA PRO A 195 17.93 19.80 -13.22
C PRO A 195 17.38 19.17 -11.95
N LEU A 196 17.42 19.91 -10.84
CA LEU A 196 17.15 19.44 -9.47
C LEU A 196 15.82 18.68 -9.28
N TYR A 197 14.78 19.05 -10.02
CA TYR A 197 13.49 18.34 -10.01
C TYR A 197 13.60 16.88 -10.49
N SER A 198 14.63 16.54 -11.28
CA SER A 198 14.86 15.17 -11.75
C SER A 198 15.36 14.31 -10.60
N TYR A 199 16.24 14.84 -9.75
CA TYR A 199 16.69 14.16 -8.54
C TYR A 199 15.56 14.01 -7.52
N LEU A 200 14.73 15.04 -7.35
CA LEU A 200 13.54 14.95 -6.48
C LEU A 200 12.53 13.89 -6.98
N PHE A 201 12.36 13.77 -8.29
CA PHE A 201 11.51 12.74 -8.87
C PHE A 201 12.08 11.34 -8.69
N ILE A 202 13.40 11.15 -8.84
CA ILE A 202 14.06 9.88 -8.54
C ILE A 202 13.91 9.55 -7.06
N PHE A 203 14.12 10.53 -6.18
CA PHE A 203 13.96 10.35 -4.75
C PHE A 203 12.51 9.99 -4.37
N TYR A 204 11.51 10.62 -5.01
CA TYR A 204 10.11 10.23 -4.87
C TYR A 204 9.85 8.78 -5.30
N ILE A 205 10.41 8.35 -6.44
CA ILE A 205 10.32 6.96 -6.91
C ILE A 205 10.92 5.99 -5.89
N LEU A 206 12.09 6.32 -5.32
CA LEU A 206 12.73 5.50 -4.29
C LEU A 206 11.88 5.42 -3.01
N LEU A 207 11.36 6.55 -2.54
CA LEU A 207 10.45 6.60 -1.38
C LEU A 207 9.17 5.80 -1.61
N LEU A 208 8.57 5.92 -2.80
CA LEU A 208 7.39 5.15 -3.17
C LEU A 208 7.70 3.64 -3.19
N GLY A 209 8.85 3.24 -3.74
CA GLY A 209 9.31 1.85 -3.71
C GLY A 209 9.48 1.32 -2.28
N LEU A 210 10.15 2.09 -1.41
CA LEU A 210 10.30 1.74 0.00
C LEU A 210 8.94 1.63 0.70
N PHE A 211 8.03 2.58 0.46
CA PHE A 211 6.68 2.55 1.01
C PHE A 211 5.95 1.25 0.62
N LEU A 212 5.98 0.85 -0.65
CA LEU A 212 5.35 -0.38 -1.12
C LEU A 212 5.96 -1.63 -0.47
N ILE A 213 7.29 -1.70 -0.38
CA ILE A 213 8.01 -2.81 0.26
C ILE A 213 7.61 -2.91 1.73
N THR A 214 7.61 -1.78 2.44
CA THR A 214 7.29 -1.75 3.86
C THR A 214 5.84 -2.13 4.11
N GLN A 215 4.89 -1.62 3.31
CA GLN A 215 3.48 -1.99 3.40
C GLN A 215 3.27 -3.50 3.24
N TYR A 216 3.89 -4.10 2.22
CA TYR A 216 3.79 -5.53 2.01
C TYR A 216 4.36 -6.32 3.19
N ASN A 217 5.59 -6.00 3.64
CA ASN A 217 6.24 -6.73 4.73
C ASN A 217 5.53 -6.60 6.09
N MET A 218 4.58 -5.67 6.22
CA MET A 218 3.71 -5.62 7.40
C MET A 218 2.61 -6.67 7.35
N ILE A 219 2.18 -7.13 6.18
CA ILE A 219 1.06 -8.06 6.04
C ILE A 219 1.53 -9.48 6.35
N SER A 220 0.80 -10.18 7.22
CA SER A 220 1.03 -11.61 7.43
C SER A 220 0.58 -12.42 6.22
N LEU A 221 1.34 -13.46 5.86
CA LEU A 221 0.87 -14.62 5.11
C LEU A 221 -0.50 -15.06 5.63
N ASP A 222 -1.48 -15.09 4.74
CA ASP A 222 -2.83 -15.54 4.99
C ASP A 222 -3.45 -16.17 3.74
N GLY A 223 -4.51 -16.97 3.95
CA GLY A 223 -5.43 -17.44 2.91
C GLY A 223 -4.75 -17.97 1.63
N ASP A 224 -5.01 -17.30 0.50
CA ASP A 224 -4.57 -17.72 -0.84
C ASP A 224 -3.04 -17.75 -0.99
N ASN A 225 -2.29 -17.05 -0.12
CA ASN A 225 -0.84 -17.11 -0.13
C ASN A 225 -0.35 -18.53 0.17
N TRP A 226 -1.03 -19.27 1.07
CA TRP A 226 -0.71 -20.66 1.38
C TRP A 226 -0.91 -21.55 0.15
N LEU A 227 -2.10 -21.47 -0.47
CA LEU A 227 -2.46 -22.25 -1.64
C LEU A 227 -1.49 -22.06 -2.82
N MET A 228 -1.19 -20.80 -3.15
CA MET A 228 -0.38 -20.46 -4.33
C MET A 228 1.11 -20.72 -4.13
N SER A 229 1.57 -20.80 -2.88
CA SER A 229 2.95 -21.15 -2.55
C SER A 229 3.18 -22.65 -2.32
N SER A 230 2.16 -23.39 -1.88
CA SER A 230 2.29 -24.81 -1.49
C SER A 230 1.93 -25.79 -2.61
N VAL A 231 0.83 -25.58 -3.34
CA VAL A 231 0.29 -26.57 -4.29
C VAL A 231 0.99 -26.44 -5.65
N TYR A 232 1.56 -27.52 -6.19
CA TYR A 232 2.17 -27.49 -7.54
C TYR A 232 1.13 -27.59 -8.64
N ASP A 233 0.04 -28.30 -8.39
CA ASP A 233 -1.09 -28.47 -9.31
C ASP A 233 -2.00 -27.23 -9.37
N SER A 234 -1.79 -26.23 -8.49
CA SER A 234 -2.43 -24.91 -8.61
C SER A 234 -1.79 -24.09 -9.74
N PHE A 235 -0.60 -24.47 -10.19
CA PHE A 235 0.02 -23.95 -11.39
C PHE A 235 -0.63 -24.61 -12.60
N TYR A 236 -1.20 -23.80 -13.49
CA TYR A 236 -1.58 -24.29 -14.81
C TYR A 236 -0.30 -24.73 -15.55
N MET A 237 -0.09 -26.03 -15.67
CA MET A 237 0.86 -26.57 -16.63
C MET A 237 0.19 -26.51 -18.00
N PRO A 238 0.69 -25.70 -18.98
CA PRO A 238 0.08 -25.60 -20.30
C PRO A 238 -0.03 -26.92 -21.06
N TYR A 239 0.68 -27.94 -20.59
CA TYR A 239 0.77 -29.29 -21.13
C TYR A 239 0.01 -30.33 -20.30
N ASP A 240 -0.59 -29.98 -19.16
CA ASP A 240 -1.46 -30.90 -18.42
C ASP A 240 -2.86 -30.88 -19.04
N THR A 241 -3.11 -31.86 -19.90
CA THR A 241 -4.40 -32.06 -20.59
C THR A 241 -5.42 -32.82 -19.73
N THR A 242 -5.03 -33.34 -18.57
CA THR A 242 -5.91 -34.18 -17.72
C THR A 242 -7.00 -33.35 -17.02
N ILE A 243 -6.72 -32.07 -16.74
CA ILE A 243 -7.66 -31.12 -16.13
C ILE A 243 -8.38 -30.28 -17.21
N GLY A 244 -8.07 -30.46 -18.50
CA GLY A 244 -8.68 -29.73 -19.60
C GLY A 244 -8.44 -28.20 -19.58
N TRP A 245 -8.92 -27.53 -20.62
CA TRP A 245 -8.89 -26.06 -20.79
C TRP A 245 -9.91 -25.36 -19.85
N GLN A 246 -9.72 -25.48 -18.53
CA GLN A 246 -10.80 -25.27 -17.55
C GLN A 246 -10.64 -24.08 -16.58
N ARG A 247 -9.80 -23.06 -16.85
CA ARG A 247 -9.70 -21.92 -15.88
C ARG A 247 -9.64 -20.51 -16.42
N GLY A 248 -9.40 -20.29 -17.73
CA GLY A 248 -9.41 -18.96 -18.36
C GLY A 248 -8.46 -17.91 -17.77
N ARG A 249 -7.56 -18.29 -16.83
CA ARG A 249 -6.82 -17.38 -15.93
C ARG A 249 -5.32 -17.73 -15.81
N HIS A 250 -4.74 -18.22 -16.90
CA HIS A 250 -3.44 -18.89 -16.93
C HIS A 250 -2.26 -18.03 -16.42
N PHE A 251 -2.23 -16.73 -16.72
CA PHE A 251 -1.07 -15.89 -16.36
C PHE A 251 -1.16 -15.23 -15.00
N ALA A 252 -2.37 -15.04 -14.47
CA ALA A 252 -2.53 -14.56 -13.11
C ALA A 252 -1.93 -15.58 -12.12
N ASP A 253 -2.15 -16.88 -12.36
CA ASP A 253 -1.61 -17.97 -11.54
C ASP A 253 -0.07 -18.00 -11.58
N LEU A 254 0.54 -17.70 -12.73
CA LEU A 254 1.99 -17.49 -12.83
C LEU A 254 2.44 -16.36 -11.91
N PHE A 255 1.82 -15.17 -11.98
CA PHE A 255 2.24 -14.04 -11.13
C PHE A 255 2.05 -14.33 -9.65
N MET A 256 0.94 -14.96 -9.26
CA MET A 256 0.64 -15.34 -7.88
C MET A 256 1.63 -16.36 -7.31
N SER A 257 2.31 -17.16 -8.14
CA SER A 257 3.29 -18.17 -7.70
C SER A 257 4.75 -17.66 -7.67
N LEU A 258 5.04 -16.50 -8.27
CA LEU A 258 6.39 -15.93 -8.35
C LEU A 258 7.03 -15.61 -6.98
N SER A 259 6.24 -15.52 -5.92
CA SER A 259 6.72 -15.33 -4.54
C SER A 259 7.54 -16.51 -4.01
N MET A 260 7.31 -17.72 -4.50
CA MET A 260 8.14 -18.89 -4.16
C MET A 260 8.81 -19.53 -5.38
N ARG A 261 8.21 -19.47 -6.56
CA ARG A 261 8.67 -20.29 -7.70
C ARG A 261 9.20 -19.44 -8.85
N PRO A 262 10.34 -19.79 -9.47
CA PRO A 262 11.35 -20.73 -8.98
C PRO A 262 12.29 -20.10 -7.92
N LEU A 263 12.28 -18.76 -7.80
CA LEU A 263 13.33 -18.02 -7.14
C LEU A 263 13.32 -18.16 -5.60
N GLY A 264 12.14 -18.19 -4.97
CA GLY A 264 12.03 -18.41 -3.53
C GLY A 264 12.55 -19.78 -3.11
N GLU A 265 12.21 -20.83 -3.84
CA GLU A 265 12.68 -22.20 -3.61
C GLU A 265 14.20 -22.31 -3.78
N MET A 266 14.78 -21.64 -4.78
CA MET A 266 16.24 -21.56 -4.91
C MET A 266 16.90 -20.97 -3.66
N PHE A 267 16.31 -19.93 -3.07
CA PHE A 267 16.85 -19.27 -1.87
C PHE A 267 16.66 -20.12 -0.62
N VAL A 268 15.58 -20.90 -0.54
CA VAL A 268 15.39 -21.89 0.53
C VAL A 268 16.46 -22.98 0.48
N VAL A 269 16.77 -23.49 -0.71
CA VAL A 269 17.87 -24.47 -0.90
C VAL A 269 19.24 -23.90 -0.50
N LEU A 270 19.44 -22.58 -0.64
CA LEU A 270 20.64 -21.87 -0.18
C LEU A 270 20.65 -21.58 1.33
N GLY A 271 19.69 -22.09 2.09
CA GLY A 271 19.64 -21.99 3.55
C GLY A 271 18.84 -20.80 4.10
N MET A 272 18.09 -20.08 3.27
CA MET A 272 17.17 -19.05 3.74
C MET A 272 15.89 -19.67 4.32
N SER A 273 15.32 -19.08 5.39
CA SER A 273 14.03 -19.55 5.88
C SER A 273 12.93 -19.35 4.83
N PRO A 274 12.03 -20.32 4.64
CA PRO A 274 10.93 -20.25 3.66
C PRO A 274 10.07 -18.99 3.75
N ILE A 275 9.72 -18.54 4.96
CA ILE A 275 8.98 -17.28 5.17
C ILE A 275 9.76 -16.08 4.65
N ARG A 276 11.06 -16.02 4.96
CA ARG A 276 11.90 -14.89 4.57
C ARG A 276 12.10 -14.84 3.07
N ALA A 277 12.29 -16.00 2.43
CA ALA A 277 12.35 -16.12 0.98
C ALA A 277 11.05 -15.63 0.34
N PHE A 278 9.90 -16.13 0.82
CA PHE A 278 8.58 -15.67 0.36
C PHE A 278 8.43 -14.14 0.48
N ASN A 279 8.69 -13.57 1.66
CA ASN A 279 8.51 -12.14 1.91
C ASN A 279 9.39 -11.27 0.98
N ILE A 280 10.63 -11.69 0.71
CA ILE A 280 11.54 -10.96 -0.19
C ILE A 280 10.97 -10.92 -1.62
N PHE A 281 10.62 -12.09 -2.17
CA PHE A 281 10.16 -12.16 -3.57
C PHE A 281 8.77 -11.56 -3.74
N ALA A 282 7.87 -11.80 -2.80
CA ALA A 282 6.56 -11.17 -2.83
C ALA A 282 6.65 -9.64 -2.70
N SER A 283 7.52 -9.09 -1.84
CA SER A 283 7.81 -7.64 -1.80
C SER A 283 8.31 -7.13 -3.14
N PHE A 284 9.29 -7.83 -3.73
CA PHE A 284 9.93 -7.44 -4.98
C PHE A 284 8.92 -7.41 -6.14
N PHE A 285 8.14 -8.47 -6.31
CA PHE A 285 7.13 -8.53 -7.36
C PHE A 285 5.95 -7.59 -7.10
N THR A 286 5.57 -7.33 -5.85
CA THR A 286 4.61 -6.28 -5.49
C THR A 286 5.06 -4.93 -6.05
N VAL A 287 6.31 -4.53 -5.80
CA VAL A 287 6.89 -3.29 -6.34
C VAL A 287 6.83 -3.29 -7.87
N ILE A 288 7.27 -4.38 -8.52
CA ILE A 288 7.24 -4.49 -9.98
C ILE A 288 5.83 -4.27 -10.52
N PHE A 289 4.83 -4.95 -9.95
CA PHE A 289 3.46 -4.89 -10.43
C PHE A 289 2.85 -3.49 -10.25
N TYR A 290 3.04 -2.86 -9.10
CA TYR A 290 2.62 -1.47 -8.89
C TYR A 290 3.32 -0.50 -9.83
N PHE A 291 4.65 -0.58 -9.97
CA PHE A 291 5.38 0.33 -10.86
C PHE A 291 4.99 0.13 -12.33
N MET A 292 4.84 -1.11 -12.78
CA MET A 292 4.34 -1.41 -14.12
C MET A 292 2.97 -0.77 -14.32
N PHE A 293 2.06 -0.94 -13.36
CA PHE A 293 0.72 -0.36 -13.43
C PHE A 293 0.74 1.17 -13.43
N PHE A 294 1.52 1.80 -12.55
CA PHE A 294 1.68 3.25 -12.49
C PHE A 294 2.30 3.81 -13.76
N ILE A 295 3.33 3.16 -14.32
CA ILE A 295 3.98 3.57 -15.56
C ILE A 295 2.99 3.46 -16.73
N SER A 296 2.31 2.32 -16.90
CA SER A 296 1.35 2.11 -17.98
C SER A 296 0.22 3.13 -17.93
N SER A 297 -0.32 3.40 -16.75
CA SER A 297 -1.40 4.38 -16.54
C SER A 297 -0.93 5.82 -16.70
N SER A 298 0.31 6.11 -16.32
CA SER A 298 0.92 7.42 -16.56
C SER A 298 1.18 7.65 -18.05
N LEU A 299 1.64 6.63 -18.77
CA LEU A 299 1.80 6.68 -20.22
C LEU A 299 0.46 6.90 -20.92
N PHE A 300 -0.60 6.23 -20.48
CA PHE A 300 -1.96 6.44 -20.98
C PHE A 300 -2.37 7.93 -20.93
N VAL A 301 -2.24 8.56 -19.75
CA VAL A 301 -2.57 10.00 -19.59
C VAL A 301 -1.58 10.89 -20.34
N TRP A 302 -0.29 10.54 -20.34
CA TRP A 302 0.76 11.31 -21.02
C TRP A 302 0.58 11.35 -22.53
N LEU A 303 0.18 10.23 -23.14
CA LEU A 303 -0.14 10.15 -24.56
C LEU A 303 -1.31 11.05 -24.92
N LEU A 304 -2.35 11.10 -24.08
CA LEU A 304 -3.50 11.98 -24.27
C LEU A 304 -3.18 13.46 -23.96
N ASN A 305 -2.26 13.72 -23.05
CA ASN A 305 -1.78 15.07 -22.69
C ASN A 305 -0.65 15.57 -23.62
N ALA A 306 -0.69 15.20 -24.90
CA ALA A 306 0.29 15.62 -25.91
C ALA A 306 1.76 15.44 -25.50
N LYS A 307 2.06 14.36 -24.76
CA LYS A 307 3.40 14.00 -24.26
C LYS A 307 4.02 15.04 -23.32
N LYS A 308 3.21 15.79 -22.56
CA LYS A 308 3.67 16.79 -21.58
C LYS A 308 3.57 16.29 -20.15
N GLN A 309 4.48 16.79 -19.29
CA GLN A 309 4.39 16.67 -17.83
C GLN A 309 4.36 15.24 -17.24
N PHE A 310 5.04 14.27 -17.86
CA PHE A 310 5.06 12.87 -17.41
C PHE A 310 5.33 12.70 -15.90
N ARG A 311 6.29 13.44 -15.33
CA ARG A 311 6.63 13.34 -13.91
C ARG A 311 5.46 13.71 -12.98
N LEU A 312 4.74 14.78 -13.30
CA LEU A 312 3.57 15.21 -12.52
C LEU A 312 2.44 14.19 -12.67
N ILE A 313 2.20 13.72 -13.89
CA ILE A 313 1.23 12.65 -14.17
C ILE A 313 1.55 11.42 -13.32
N PHE A 314 2.82 11.00 -13.28
CA PHE A 314 3.24 9.84 -12.51
C PHE A 314 2.94 9.99 -11.02
N VAL A 315 3.24 11.15 -10.43
CA VAL A 315 2.93 11.45 -9.02
C VAL A 315 1.41 11.40 -8.77
N LEU A 316 0.61 12.03 -9.63
CA LEU A 316 -0.85 12.06 -9.49
C LEU A 316 -1.46 10.66 -9.61
N VAL A 317 -1.03 9.89 -10.62
CA VAL A 317 -1.52 8.54 -10.90
C VAL A 317 -1.16 7.60 -9.75
N SER A 318 0.11 7.56 -9.35
CA SER A 318 0.55 6.64 -8.28
C SER A 318 -0.12 6.95 -6.94
N LEU A 319 -0.20 8.22 -6.53
CA LEU A 319 -0.90 8.60 -5.29
C LEU A 319 -2.41 8.31 -5.36
N GLY A 320 -3.07 8.69 -6.46
CA GLY A 320 -4.50 8.48 -6.62
C GLY A 320 -4.87 7.00 -6.65
N PHE A 321 -4.07 6.17 -7.30
CA PHE A 321 -4.33 4.73 -7.40
C PHE A 321 -4.16 4.02 -6.07
N LEU A 322 -3.17 4.41 -5.25
CA LEU A 322 -3.03 3.85 -3.90
C LEU A 322 -4.26 4.15 -3.02
N LEU A 323 -4.89 5.32 -3.19
CA LEU A 323 -6.16 5.64 -2.51
C LEU A 323 -7.32 4.79 -3.00
N ILE A 324 -7.40 4.53 -4.32
CA ILE A 324 -8.49 3.71 -4.89
C ILE A 324 -8.44 2.28 -4.37
N ILE A 325 -7.22 1.74 -4.21
CA ILE A 325 -6.95 0.38 -3.73
C ILE A 325 -7.13 0.27 -2.20
N ASP A 326 -7.12 1.39 -1.47
CA ASP A 326 -7.35 1.48 -0.02
C ASP A 326 -6.50 0.52 0.81
N GLY A 327 -5.20 0.45 0.51
CA GLY A 327 -4.24 -0.28 1.33
C GLY A 327 -4.23 -1.80 1.17
N ARG A 328 -4.84 -2.35 0.11
CA ARG A 328 -4.70 -3.77 -0.27
C ARG A 328 -3.32 -4.03 -0.87
N PHE A 329 -2.37 -4.43 -0.03
CA PHE A 329 -1.01 -4.79 -0.44
C PHE A 329 -0.73 -6.28 -0.36
N ASP A 330 -1.72 -7.14 -0.11
CA ASP A 330 -1.47 -8.59 -0.11
C ASP A 330 -0.99 -9.04 -1.49
N TYR A 331 -0.02 -9.97 -1.50
CA TYR A 331 0.72 -10.31 -2.71
C TYR A 331 -0.20 -10.88 -3.79
N ILE A 332 -1.10 -11.78 -3.39
CA ILE A 332 -2.03 -12.44 -4.29
C ILE A 332 -2.96 -11.42 -4.96
N THR A 333 -3.57 -10.51 -4.21
CA THR A 333 -4.38 -9.45 -4.81
C THR A 333 -3.54 -8.54 -5.70
N THR A 334 -2.32 -8.20 -5.29
CA THR A 334 -1.44 -7.37 -6.12
C THR A 334 -1.10 -8.05 -7.45
N ALA A 335 -0.72 -9.33 -7.43
CA ALA A 335 -0.40 -10.10 -8.62
C ALA A 335 -1.63 -10.30 -9.52
N ALA A 336 -2.76 -10.68 -8.93
CA ALA A 336 -3.98 -11.05 -9.65
C ALA A 336 -4.73 -9.84 -10.24
N TYR A 337 -4.68 -8.67 -9.59
CA TYR A 337 -5.48 -7.51 -10.00
C TYR A 337 -4.62 -6.35 -10.51
N ILE A 338 -3.50 -6.03 -9.85
CA ILE A 338 -2.69 -4.86 -10.21
C ILE A 338 -1.68 -5.22 -11.30
N GLY A 339 -1.00 -6.37 -11.16
CA GLY A 339 -0.05 -6.85 -12.15
C GLY A 339 -0.71 -7.16 -13.50
N SER A 340 -1.83 -7.88 -13.46
CA SER A 340 -2.64 -8.21 -14.63
C SER A 340 -3.15 -6.96 -15.35
N ALA A 341 -3.80 -6.03 -14.64
CA ALA A 341 -4.24 -4.74 -15.20
C ALA A 341 -3.10 -3.90 -15.80
N GLY A 342 -1.93 -3.91 -15.15
CA GLY A 342 -0.73 -3.24 -15.65
C GLY A 342 -0.24 -3.78 -16.99
N ILE A 343 -0.25 -5.11 -17.16
CA ILE A 343 0.13 -5.79 -18.40
C ILE A 343 -0.89 -5.51 -19.49
N ALA A 344 -2.17 -5.69 -19.18
CA ALA A 344 -3.24 -5.51 -20.15
C ALA A 344 -3.24 -4.07 -20.68
N LEU A 345 -3.07 -3.08 -19.80
CA LEU A 345 -2.95 -1.68 -20.20
C LEU A 345 -1.67 -1.41 -21.01
N LEU A 346 -0.53 -1.96 -20.61
CA LEU A 346 0.75 -1.81 -21.32
C LEU A 346 0.65 -2.29 -22.78
N ILE A 347 0.02 -3.45 -22.99
CA ILE A 347 -0.15 -4.06 -24.31
C ILE A 347 -1.18 -3.31 -25.14
N PHE A 348 -2.15 -2.64 -24.51
CA PHE A 348 -3.11 -1.77 -25.17
C PHE A 348 -2.49 -0.42 -25.63
N LEU A 349 -1.46 0.11 -24.96
CA LEU A 349 -0.88 1.43 -25.26
C LEU A 349 -0.47 1.65 -26.73
N PRO A 350 0.12 0.68 -27.47
CA PRO A 350 0.39 0.82 -28.90
C PRO A 350 -0.85 1.11 -29.76
N ILE A 351 -2.01 0.53 -29.42
CA ILE A 351 -3.28 0.80 -30.11
C ILE A 351 -3.71 2.25 -29.84
N LEU A 352 -3.63 2.68 -28.59
CA LEU A 352 -3.90 4.08 -28.20
C LEU A 352 -2.95 5.06 -28.91
N TYR A 353 -1.66 4.73 -28.95
CA TYR A 353 -0.65 5.53 -29.63
C TYR A 353 -0.97 5.72 -31.11
N PHE A 354 -1.35 4.64 -31.80
CA PHE A 354 -1.80 4.72 -33.19
C PHE A 354 -3.05 5.57 -33.34
N PHE A 355 -4.05 5.38 -32.45
CA PHE A 355 -5.31 6.11 -32.52
C PHE A 355 -5.12 7.64 -32.46
N ILE A 356 -4.25 8.10 -31.56
CA ILE A 356 -3.98 9.53 -31.35
C ILE A 356 -2.98 10.09 -32.37
N TYR A 357 -1.89 9.38 -32.66
CA TYR A 357 -0.76 9.91 -33.42
C TYR A 357 -0.64 9.37 -34.86
N LYS A 358 -1.48 8.42 -35.25
CA LYS A 358 -1.46 7.70 -36.54
C LYS A 358 -0.11 7.05 -36.86
N LYS A 359 0.66 6.72 -35.83
CA LYS A 359 1.98 6.09 -35.94
C LYS A 359 1.93 4.70 -35.33
N THR A 360 2.49 3.72 -36.02
CA THR A 360 2.62 2.36 -35.51
C THR A 360 3.85 2.25 -34.62
N VAL A 361 3.74 1.45 -33.57
CA VAL A 361 4.87 1.04 -32.73
C VAL A 361 5.16 -0.40 -33.08
N LEU A 362 6.37 -0.66 -33.56
CA LEU A 362 6.88 -1.99 -33.88
C LEU A 362 7.92 -2.35 -32.81
N LEU A 363 7.90 -3.61 -32.35
CA LEU A 363 8.86 -4.10 -31.34
C LEU A 363 10.23 -4.44 -31.95
N GLY A 364 10.34 -4.49 -33.28
CA GLY A 364 11.60 -4.73 -33.99
C GLY A 364 11.44 -4.59 -35.51
N ASN A 365 12.35 -5.22 -36.27
CA ASN A 365 12.31 -5.18 -37.74
C ASN A 365 11.64 -6.43 -38.36
N ASN A 366 11.65 -7.58 -37.67
CA ASN A 366 11.03 -8.81 -38.17
C ASN A 366 9.53 -8.86 -37.82
N ILE A 367 8.67 -8.74 -38.83
CA ILE A 367 7.21 -8.67 -38.66
C ILE A 367 6.57 -9.99 -38.21
N TYR A 368 7.14 -11.14 -38.58
CA TYR A 368 6.62 -12.45 -38.20
C TYR A 368 6.89 -12.74 -36.73
N LEU A 369 8.14 -12.50 -36.30
CA LEU A 369 8.52 -12.61 -34.89
C LEU A 369 7.67 -11.67 -34.03
N GLN A 370 7.43 -10.45 -34.50
CA GLN A 370 6.59 -9.49 -33.79
C GLN A 370 5.14 -9.91 -33.69
N SER A 371 4.57 -10.45 -34.77
CA SER A 371 3.18 -10.94 -34.75
C SER A 371 3.04 -12.09 -33.76
N GLY A 372 4.03 -13.00 -33.70
CA GLY A 372 4.06 -14.07 -32.71
C GLY A 372 4.19 -13.56 -31.26
N LEU A 373 5.10 -12.63 -31.00
CA LEU A 373 5.25 -12.00 -29.68
C LEU A 373 3.99 -11.23 -29.28
N LEU A 374 3.38 -10.52 -30.22
CA LEU A 374 2.14 -9.78 -30.00
C LEU A 374 0.99 -10.71 -29.64
N PHE A 375 0.83 -11.83 -30.36
CA PHE A 375 -0.14 -12.85 -30.01
C PHE A 375 0.06 -13.32 -28.57
N PHE A 376 1.29 -13.67 -28.21
CA PHE A 376 1.62 -14.12 -26.86
C PHE A 376 1.28 -13.06 -25.81
N PHE A 377 1.62 -11.79 -26.05
CA PHE A 377 1.30 -10.71 -25.13
C PHE A 377 -0.21 -10.48 -25.02
N VAL A 378 -0.96 -10.40 -26.12
CA VAL A 378 -2.42 -10.22 -26.05
C VAL A 378 -3.09 -11.43 -25.38
N TYR A 379 -2.56 -12.64 -25.59
CA TYR A 379 -2.99 -13.83 -24.85
C TYR A 379 -2.73 -13.68 -23.34
N MET A 380 -1.54 -13.20 -22.93
CA MET A 380 -1.25 -12.87 -21.53
C MET A 380 -2.21 -11.83 -20.95
N ALA A 381 -2.49 -10.78 -21.71
CA ALA A 381 -3.42 -9.73 -21.30
C ALA A 381 -4.83 -10.28 -21.16
N SER A 382 -5.27 -11.19 -22.03
CA SER A 382 -6.68 -11.63 -22.13
C SER A 382 -7.07 -12.68 -21.08
N PHE A 383 -6.15 -13.58 -20.71
CA PHE A 383 -6.42 -14.72 -19.82
C PHE A 383 -5.97 -14.46 -18.38
N GLN A 384 -6.64 -13.53 -17.72
CA GLN A 384 -6.33 -13.05 -16.37
C GLN A 384 -7.54 -13.10 -15.42
N THR A 385 -7.27 -13.00 -14.12
CA THR A 385 -8.26 -13.05 -13.01
C THR A 385 -9.15 -11.82 -12.90
N GLU A 386 -8.69 -10.67 -13.37
CA GLU A 386 -9.30 -9.37 -13.10
C GLU A 386 -10.04 -8.84 -14.34
N THR A 387 -11.01 -7.98 -14.07
CA THR A 387 -11.99 -7.52 -15.04
C THR A 387 -11.41 -6.61 -16.11
N SER A 388 -10.19 -6.09 -15.98
CA SER A 388 -9.59 -5.06 -16.88
C SER A 388 -9.52 -5.45 -18.35
N THR A 389 -9.55 -6.73 -18.69
CA THR A 389 -9.67 -7.18 -20.09
C THR A 389 -10.97 -6.78 -20.73
N LEU A 390 -12.09 -6.78 -20.00
CA LEU A 390 -13.39 -6.36 -20.53
C LEU A 390 -13.41 -4.85 -20.85
N PRO A 391 -12.94 -3.95 -19.97
CA PRO A 391 -12.71 -2.57 -20.33
C PRO A 391 -11.79 -2.41 -21.53
N ILE A 392 -10.66 -3.12 -21.61
CA ILE A 392 -9.75 -3.03 -22.76
C ILE A 392 -10.43 -3.50 -24.07
N PHE A 393 -11.23 -4.56 -24.00
CA PHE A 393 -12.08 -5.00 -25.11
C PHE A 393 -13.07 -3.90 -25.52
N GLY A 394 -13.77 -3.30 -24.56
CA GLY A 394 -14.72 -2.21 -24.80
C GLY A 394 -14.06 -0.98 -25.43
N LEU A 395 -12.89 -0.58 -24.93
CA LEU A 395 -12.08 0.50 -25.50
C LEU A 395 -11.69 0.17 -26.94
N THR A 396 -11.18 -1.04 -27.18
CA THR A 396 -10.74 -1.49 -28.51
C THR A 396 -11.90 -1.49 -29.51
N LEU A 397 -13.07 -2.00 -29.11
CA LEU A 397 -14.28 -2.03 -29.93
C LEU A 397 -14.76 -0.61 -30.30
N LEU A 398 -14.87 0.28 -29.32
CA LEU A 398 -15.34 1.64 -29.54
C LEU A 398 -14.34 2.48 -30.37
N MET A 399 -13.04 2.28 -30.16
CA MET A 399 -12.02 2.86 -31.03
C MET A 399 -12.15 2.37 -32.47
N LEU A 400 -12.33 1.06 -32.68
CA LEU A 400 -12.49 0.50 -34.03
C LEU A 400 -13.72 1.09 -34.73
N LEU A 401 -14.84 1.22 -34.03
CA LEU A 401 -16.05 1.86 -34.55
C LEU A 401 -15.80 3.31 -34.99
N TYR A 402 -15.08 4.08 -34.19
CA TYR A 402 -14.71 5.45 -34.56
C TYR A 402 -13.83 5.51 -35.80
N MET A 403 -12.82 4.65 -35.86
CA MET A 403 -11.89 4.64 -36.99
C MET A 403 -12.57 4.18 -38.28
N TYR A 404 -13.52 3.24 -38.20
CA TYR A 404 -14.35 2.84 -39.32
C TYR A 404 -15.27 3.98 -39.79
N TRP A 405 -15.93 4.69 -38.85
CA TRP A 405 -16.76 5.85 -39.19
C TRP A 405 -15.96 6.97 -39.84
N ARG A 406 -14.70 7.17 -39.41
CA ARG A 406 -13.74 8.14 -39.97
C ARG A 406 -12.74 7.49 -40.93
N ARG A 407 -13.13 6.47 -41.69
CA ARG A 407 -12.24 5.69 -42.58
C ARG A 407 -11.41 6.55 -43.54
N SER A 408 -11.95 7.66 -44.02
CA SER A 408 -11.23 8.58 -44.92
C SER A 408 -10.02 9.26 -44.27
N SER A 409 -9.99 9.31 -42.93
CA SER A 409 -8.93 9.93 -42.13
C SER A 409 -8.02 8.90 -41.44
N PHE A 410 -8.32 7.59 -41.58
CA PHE A 410 -7.55 6.51 -40.96
C PHE A 410 -7.18 5.45 -42.00
N ALA A 411 -5.97 5.53 -42.55
CA ALA A 411 -5.34 4.39 -43.22
C ALA A 411 -4.81 3.45 -42.13
N ILE A 412 -5.62 2.46 -41.71
CA ILE A 412 -5.25 1.54 -40.62
C ILE A 412 -4.30 0.46 -41.17
N PRO A 413 -3.06 0.36 -40.67
CA PRO A 413 -2.13 -0.69 -41.07
C PRO A 413 -2.63 -2.07 -40.65
N TYR A 414 -2.37 -3.09 -41.47
CA TYR A 414 -2.74 -4.48 -41.18
C TYR A 414 -2.27 -4.96 -39.80
N PHE A 415 -1.08 -4.51 -39.36
CA PHE A 415 -0.57 -4.84 -38.03
C PHE A 415 -1.46 -4.33 -36.89
N ILE A 416 -2.05 -3.13 -37.03
CA ILE A 416 -2.98 -2.58 -36.02
C ILE A 416 -4.31 -3.34 -36.06
N TYR A 417 -4.81 -3.69 -37.25
CA TYR A 417 -6.00 -4.55 -37.36
C TYR A 417 -5.79 -5.90 -36.69
N TYR A 418 -4.63 -6.53 -36.92
CA TYR A 418 -4.26 -7.77 -36.26
C TYR A 418 -4.23 -7.59 -34.73
N HIS A 419 -3.56 -6.55 -34.23
CA HIS A 419 -3.49 -6.27 -32.80
C HIS A 419 -4.88 -6.09 -32.15
N MET A 420 -5.73 -5.25 -32.74
CA MET A 420 -7.10 -5.03 -32.25
C MET A 420 -7.95 -6.30 -32.37
N GLY A 421 -7.80 -7.04 -33.48
CA GLY A 421 -8.50 -8.30 -33.74
C GLY A 421 -8.18 -9.36 -32.69
N LEU A 422 -6.95 -9.44 -32.21
CA LEU A 422 -6.57 -10.35 -31.14
C LEU A 422 -7.34 -10.07 -29.84
N PHE A 423 -7.45 -8.81 -29.41
CA PHE A 423 -8.26 -8.47 -28.22
C PHE A 423 -9.74 -8.78 -28.43
N LEU A 424 -10.29 -8.51 -29.62
CA LEU A 424 -11.68 -8.76 -29.95
C LEU A 424 -12.05 -10.25 -30.02
N ILE A 425 -11.07 -11.14 -30.17
CA ILE A 425 -11.27 -12.60 -30.23
C ILE A 425 -10.91 -13.27 -28.90
N LEU A 426 -9.73 -12.96 -28.35
CA LEU A 426 -9.19 -13.65 -27.18
C LEU A 426 -9.91 -13.26 -25.89
N VAL A 427 -10.37 -12.01 -25.73
CA VAL A 427 -11.09 -11.60 -24.51
C VAL A 427 -12.46 -12.30 -24.41
N PRO A 428 -13.32 -12.32 -25.43
CA PRO A 428 -14.56 -13.10 -25.37
C PRO A 428 -14.31 -14.60 -25.15
N LEU A 429 -13.28 -15.17 -25.78
CA LEU A 429 -12.91 -16.57 -25.57
C LEU A 429 -12.52 -16.84 -24.12
N ALA A 430 -11.68 -15.99 -23.53
CA ALA A 430 -11.29 -16.09 -22.12
C ALA A 430 -12.52 -15.98 -21.21
N PHE A 431 -13.40 -15.00 -21.47
CA PHE A 431 -14.65 -14.82 -20.71
C PHE A 431 -15.54 -16.08 -20.77
N ILE A 432 -15.79 -16.64 -21.96
CA ILE A 432 -16.58 -17.87 -22.12
C ILE A 432 -15.97 -19.04 -21.32
N LEU A 433 -14.65 -19.21 -21.37
CA LEU A 433 -13.96 -20.28 -20.64
C LEU A 433 -14.09 -20.10 -19.11
N THR A 434 -14.07 -18.86 -18.62
CA THR A 434 -14.32 -18.59 -17.19
C THR A 434 -15.77 -18.83 -16.76
N MET A 435 -16.74 -18.75 -17.67
CA MET A 435 -18.14 -19.05 -17.38
C MET A 435 -18.40 -20.55 -17.26
N ILE A 436 -17.67 -21.35 -18.04
CA ILE A 436 -17.77 -22.82 -18.02
C ILE A 436 -17.15 -23.41 -16.75
N SER A 437 -16.25 -22.68 -16.07
CA SER A 437 -15.42 -23.23 -14.99
C SER A 437 -14.77 -22.18 -14.08
N GLY A 438 -14.56 -22.50 -12.81
CA GLY A 438 -13.88 -21.63 -11.86
C GLY A 438 -14.75 -20.45 -11.37
N ARG A 439 -14.16 -19.25 -11.24
CA ARG A 439 -14.83 -18.10 -10.60
C ARG A 439 -16.08 -17.61 -11.34
N GLY A 440 -16.16 -17.72 -12.66
CA GLY A 440 -17.37 -17.32 -13.39
C GLY A 440 -18.57 -18.21 -13.05
N GLN A 441 -18.34 -19.52 -12.89
CA GLN A 441 -19.38 -20.44 -12.39
C GLN A 441 -19.78 -20.14 -10.94
N THR A 442 -18.82 -19.80 -10.09
CA THR A 442 -19.12 -19.34 -8.71
C THR A 442 -19.96 -18.06 -8.72
N GLN A 443 -19.65 -17.10 -9.60
CA GLN A 443 -20.42 -15.86 -9.75
C GLN A 443 -21.82 -16.10 -10.30
N LEU A 444 -21.98 -17.00 -11.28
CA LEU A 444 -23.30 -17.42 -11.78
C LEU A 444 -24.16 -17.98 -10.64
N ASN A 445 -23.62 -18.88 -9.83
CA ASN A 445 -24.34 -19.44 -8.67
C ASN A 445 -24.73 -18.38 -7.63
N VAL A 446 -23.97 -17.28 -7.52
CA VAL A 446 -24.30 -16.15 -6.62
C VAL A 446 -25.40 -15.29 -7.23
N VAL A 447 -25.30 -14.98 -8.52
CA VAL A 447 -26.28 -14.17 -9.26
C VAL A 447 -27.63 -14.88 -9.35
N GLU A 448 -27.66 -16.21 -9.50
CA GLU A 448 -28.90 -17.00 -9.49
C GLU A 448 -29.67 -16.91 -8.17
N LYS A 449 -28.97 -16.61 -7.07
CA LYS A 449 -29.54 -16.56 -5.71
C LYS A 449 -29.90 -15.16 -5.24
N THR A 450 -29.68 -14.13 -6.06
CA THR A 450 -29.80 -12.71 -5.67
C THR A 450 -30.40 -11.88 -6.80
N THR A 451 -30.99 -10.73 -6.51
CA THR A 451 -31.40 -9.80 -7.56
C THR A 451 -30.25 -8.88 -7.98
N LEU A 452 -30.24 -8.45 -9.24
CA LEU A 452 -29.21 -7.52 -9.76
C LEU A 452 -29.13 -6.23 -8.94
N PHE A 453 -30.27 -5.69 -8.51
CA PHE A 453 -30.32 -4.44 -7.75
C PHE A 453 -29.82 -4.60 -6.31
N GLU A 454 -30.12 -5.72 -5.64
CA GLU A 454 -29.57 -6.03 -4.32
C GLU A 454 -28.04 -6.17 -4.38
N ASN A 455 -27.52 -6.83 -5.42
CA ASN A 455 -26.08 -6.95 -5.63
C ASN A 455 -25.42 -5.58 -5.83
N MET A 456 -26.03 -4.70 -6.62
CA MET A 456 -25.54 -3.33 -6.78
C MET A 456 -25.52 -2.57 -5.45
N ILE A 457 -26.62 -2.59 -4.70
CA ILE A 457 -26.69 -1.92 -3.38
C ILE A 457 -25.61 -2.46 -2.45
N TYR A 458 -25.43 -3.78 -2.42
CA TYR A 458 -24.41 -4.43 -1.60
C TYR A 458 -23.01 -3.92 -1.96
N VAL A 459 -22.63 -3.97 -3.24
CA VAL A 459 -21.30 -3.54 -3.68
C VAL A 459 -21.09 -2.05 -3.43
N PHE A 460 -22.04 -1.18 -3.79
CA PHE A 460 -21.90 0.27 -3.59
C PHE A 460 -21.89 0.69 -2.11
N ARG A 461 -22.42 -0.13 -1.19
CA ARG A 461 -22.26 0.09 0.26
C ARG A 461 -20.83 -0.19 0.74
N GLU A 462 -20.11 -1.10 0.09
CA GLU A 462 -18.73 -1.44 0.43
C GLU A 462 -17.70 -0.53 -0.25
N VAL A 463 -18.08 0.20 -1.31
CA VAL A 463 -17.19 1.14 -1.99
C VAL A 463 -16.88 2.33 -1.08
N ASN A 464 -15.58 2.61 -0.89
CA ASN A 464 -15.15 3.74 -0.07
C ASN A 464 -15.61 5.09 -0.65
N MET A 465 -15.72 6.11 0.23
CA MET A 465 -16.25 7.42 -0.13
C MET A 465 -15.45 8.10 -1.25
N PHE A 466 -14.12 7.91 -1.29
CA PHE A 466 -13.26 8.49 -2.32
C PHE A 466 -13.59 7.94 -3.72
N ASN A 467 -13.74 6.61 -3.84
CA ASN A 467 -14.12 5.95 -5.08
C ASN A 467 -15.53 6.36 -5.52
N MET A 468 -16.47 6.50 -4.58
CA MET A 468 -17.80 7.05 -4.87
C MET A 468 -17.72 8.47 -5.44
N CYS A 469 -16.89 9.34 -4.87
CA CYS A 469 -16.67 10.69 -5.42
C CYS A 469 -16.12 10.66 -6.85
N ILE A 470 -15.15 9.78 -7.14
CA ILE A 470 -14.59 9.61 -8.49
C ILE A 470 -15.69 9.19 -9.47
N ILE A 471 -16.53 8.21 -9.12
CA ILE A 471 -17.61 7.71 -9.97
C ILE A 471 -18.61 8.84 -10.26
N VAL A 472 -19.07 9.57 -9.24
CA VAL A 472 -20.05 10.65 -9.38
C VAL A 472 -19.50 11.81 -10.22
N ILE A 473 -18.28 12.27 -9.92
CA ILE A 473 -17.63 13.35 -10.70
C ILE A 473 -17.38 12.89 -12.14
N GLY A 474 -16.98 11.63 -12.32
CA GLY A 474 -16.82 11.00 -13.63
C GLY A 474 -18.10 10.99 -14.45
N PHE A 475 -19.23 10.64 -13.83
CA PHE A 475 -20.54 10.65 -14.47
C PHE A 475 -20.99 12.08 -14.88
N ILE A 476 -20.81 13.06 -13.99
CA ILE A 476 -21.09 14.47 -14.30
C ILE A 476 -20.22 14.95 -15.47
N TYR A 477 -18.93 14.61 -15.46
CA TYR A 477 -18.02 14.99 -16.52
C TYR A 477 -18.33 14.29 -17.85
N PHE A 478 -18.77 13.03 -17.82
CA PHE A 478 -19.26 12.31 -18.98
C PHE A 478 -20.46 13.03 -19.63
N ILE A 479 -21.47 13.41 -18.85
CA ILE A 479 -22.62 14.19 -19.34
C ILE A 479 -22.15 15.51 -19.97
N TYR A 480 -21.25 16.22 -19.30
CA TYR A 480 -20.68 17.46 -19.82
C TYR A 480 -20.02 17.27 -21.20
N LEU A 481 -19.19 16.23 -21.37
CA LEU A 481 -18.52 15.94 -22.64
C LEU A 481 -19.51 15.57 -23.75
N VAL A 482 -20.55 14.78 -23.44
CA VAL A 482 -21.59 14.41 -24.42
C VAL A 482 -22.39 15.63 -24.87
N VAL A 483 -22.78 16.51 -23.93
CA VAL A 483 -23.49 17.76 -24.25
C VAL A 483 -22.60 18.69 -25.08
N HIS A 484 -21.32 18.82 -24.72
CA HIS A 484 -20.35 19.62 -25.45
C HIS A 484 -20.17 19.13 -26.89
N TRP A 485 -20.04 17.80 -27.08
CA TRP A 485 -19.96 17.17 -28.38
C TRP A 485 -21.23 17.46 -29.21
N LYS A 486 -22.42 17.25 -28.64
CA LYS A 486 -23.70 17.52 -29.33
C LYS A 486 -23.81 18.97 -29.80
N LYS A 487 -23.30 19.92 -29.01
CA LYS A 487 -23.32 21.35 -29.35
C LYS A 487 -22.32 21.72 -30.45
N LYS A 488 -21.10 21.17 -30.41
CA LYS A 488 -20.05 21.51 -31.38
C LYS A 488 -20.15 20.74 -32.70
N ARG A 489 -20.86 19.60 -32.74
CA ARG A 489 -20.98 18.69 -33.90
C ARG A 489 -19.67 18.14 -34.49
N GLU A 490 -18.53 18.54 -33.94
CA GLU A 490 -17.22 17.99 -34.23
C GLU A 490 -16.62 17.38 -32.97
N ILE A 491 -15.96 16.23 -33.13
CA ILE A 491 -15.31 15.52 -32.04
C ILE A 491 -13.89 15.17 -32.46
N THR A 492 -12.92 15.59 -31.65
CA THR A 492 -11.52 15.22 -31.84
C THR A 492 -11.28 13.81 -31.28
N GLU A 493 -10.23 13.15 -31.73
CA GLU A 493 -9.86 11.80 -31.25
C GLU A 493 -9.69 11.76 -29.73
N VAL A 494 -9.05 12.78 -29.15
CA VAL A 494 -8.84 12.87 -27.70
C VAL A 494 -10.17 12.98 -26.95
N VAL A 495 -11.10 13.81 -27.44
CA VAL A 495 -12.42 13.98 -26.79
C VAL A 495 -13.26 12.71 -26.95
N TYR A 496 -13.27 12.08 -28.12
CA TYR A 496 -13.92 10.80 -28.34
C TYR A 496 -13.38 9.75 -27.38
N PHE A 497 -12.06 9.63 -27.28
CA PHE A 497 -11.44 8.64 -26.41
C PHE A 497 -11.75 8.87 -24.93
N LYS A 498 -11.80 10.13 -24.45
CA LYS A 498 -12.27 10.43 -23.08
C LYS A 498 -13.70 9.96 -22.83
N ILE A 499 -14.61 10.21 -23.76
CA ILE A 499 -16.01 9.76 -23.68
C ILE A 499 -16.05 8.23 -23.63
N THR A 500 -15.29 7.56 -24.50
CA THR A 500 -15.17 6.11 -24.55
C THR A 500 -14.65 5.52 -23.23
N VAL A 501 -13.59 6.09 -22.65
CA VAL A 501 -13.02 5.62 -21.39
C VAL A 501 -13.97 5.82 -20.22
N LEU A 502 -14.64 6.97 -20.13
CA LEU A 502 -15.67 7.22 -19.11
C LEU A 502 -16.86 6.27 -19.28
N PHE A 503 -17.33 6.06 -20.51
CA PHE A 503 -18.43 5.15 -20.79
C PHE A 503 -18.11 3.72 -20.36
N VAL A 504 -16.94 3.22 -20.76
CA VAL A 504 -16.48 1.86 -20.41
C VAL A 504 -16.25 1.73 -18.90
N GLY A 505 -15.62 2.71 -18.26
CA GLY A 505 -15.40 2.69 -16.81
C GLY A 505 -16.72 2.72 -16.02
N LEU A 506 -17.65 3.62 -16.39
CA LEU A 506 -18.96 3.71 -15.71
C LEU A 506 -19.82 2.47 -15.94
N LEU A 507 -19.86 1.96 -17.17
CA LEU A 507 -20.58 0.73 -17.50
C LEU A 507 -19.99 -0.47 -16.77
N GLY A 508 -18.66 -0.58 -16.70
CA GLY A 508 -17.97 -1.64 -15.97
C GLY A 508 -18.27 -1.56 -14.46
N THR A 509 -18.21 -0.37 -13.87
CA THR A 509 -18.54 -0.13 -12.45
C THR A 509 -19.92 -0.68 -12.11
N VAL A 510 -20.93 -0.37 -12.93
CA VAL A 510 -22.31 -0.85 -12.74
C VAL A 510 -22.43 -2.34 -13.05
N GLY A 511 -21.86 -2.80 -14.16
CA GLY A 511 -21.95 -4.20 -14.61
C GLY A 511 -21.33 -5.18 -13.61
N PHE A 512 -20.15 -4.86 -13.06
CA PHE A 512 -19.50 -5.69 -12.05
C PHE A 512 -20.19 -5.63 -10.69
N ALA A 513 -20.82 -4.51 -10.36
CA ALA A 513 -21.69 -4.42 -9.19
C ALA A 513 -22.91 -5.34 -9.31
N CYS A 514 -23.53 -5.44 -10.49
CA CYS A 514 -24.66 -6.34 -10.74
C CYS A 514 -24.34 -7.82 -10.50
N ILE A 515 -23.09 -8.25 -10.78
CA ILE A 515 -22.63 -9.63 -10.57
C ILE A 515 -21.86 -9.82 -9.25
N LYS A 516 -21.97 -8.85 -8.33
CA LYS A 516 -21.41 -8.90 -6.97
C LYS A 516 -19.90 -9.16 -6.94
N VAL A 517 -19.14 -8.59 -7.88
CA VAL A 517 -17.67 -8.68 -7.87
C VAL A 517 -17.11 -7.72 -6.82
N PRO A 518 -16.38 -8.21 -5.80
CA PRO A 518 -15.71 -7.36 -4.85
C PRO A 518 -14.46 -6.74 -5.49
N GLY A 519 -14.47 -5.42 -5.68
CA GLY A 519 -13.31 -4.68 -6.20
C GLY A 519 -13.44 -4.24 -7.67
N ILE A 520 -14.19 -3.16 -7.90
CA ILE A 520 -14.33 -2.45 -9.19
C ILE A 520 -13.20 -1.43 -9.42
N TRP A 521 -11.99 -1.72 -8.93
CA TRP A 521 -10.91 -0.74 -8.82
C TRP A 521 -10.43 -0.24 -10.17
N PHE A 522 -10.26 -1.13 -11.14
CA PHE A 522 -9.73 -0.73 -12.44
C PHE A 522 -10.70 0.16 -13.22
N GLU A 523 -12.00 -0.11 -13.14
CA GLU A 523 -13.03 0.72 -13.74
C GLU A 523 -13.03 2.13 -13.14
N VAL A 524 -12.92 2.23 -11.81
CA VAL A 524 -12.79 3.51 -11.10
C VAL A 524 -11.48 4.22 -11.46
N MET A 525 -10.38 3.48 -11.62
CA MET A 525 -9.09 4.02 -12.06
C MET A 525 -9.16 4.60 -13.47
N LEU A 526 -9.83 3.94 -14.41
CA LEU A 526 -10.04 4.48 -15.77
C LEU A 526 -10.77 5.82 -15.73
N ILE A 527 -11.81 5.94 -14.89
CA ILE A 527 -12.52 7.20 -14.66
C ILE A 527 -11.56 8.24 -14.09
N ALA A 528 -10.77 7.89 -13.06
CA ALA A 528 -9.81 8.77 -12.43
C ALA A 528 -8.74 9.29 -13.42
N LEU A 529 -8.25 8.45 -14.34
CA LEU A 529 -7.27 8.86 -15.38
C LEU A 529 -7.83 9.97 -16.28
N VAL A 530 -9.12 9.89 -16.66
CA VAL A 530 -9.77 10.94 -17.46
C VAL A 530 -9.95 12.23 -16.65
N LEU A 531 -10.28 12.13 -15.36
CA LEU A 531 -10.40 13.29 -14.48
C LEU A 531 -9.04 13.98 -14.25
N ILE A 532 -7.96 13.22 -14.04
CA ILE A 532 -6.59 13.74 -13.95
C ILE A 532 -6.23 14.48 -15.24
N LEU A 533 -6.51 13.89 -16.40
CA LEU A 533 -6.27 14.53 -17.69
C LEU A 533 -7.05 15.85 -17.83
N ALA A 534 -8.32 15.88 -17.42
CA ALA A 534 -9.14 17.09 -17.46
C ALA A 534 -8.55 18.21 -16.58
N LEU A 535 -8.07 17.88 -15.37
CA LEU A 535 -7.40 18.84 -14.49
C LEU A 535 -6.13 19.40 -15.14
N LEU A 536 -5.29 18.54 -15.73
CA LEU A 536 -4.07 18.98 -16.42
C LEU A 536 -4.36 19.93 -17.60
N GLU A 537 -5.40 19.63 -18.38
CA GLU A 537 -5.83 20.49 -19.49
C GLU A 537 -6.33 21.85 -18.99
N PHE A 538 -7.13 21.87 -17.92
CA PHE A 538 -7.61 23.12 -17.34
C PHE A 538 -6.48 23.94 -16.71
N ALA A 539 -5.47 23.29 -16.12
CA ALA A 539 -4.29 23.94 -15.56
C ALA A 539 -3.41 24.62 -16.63
N ALA A 540 -3.43 24.09 -17.86
CA ALA A 540 -2.72 24.64 -19.01
C ALA A 540 -3.56 25.66 -19.82
N CYS A 541 -4.81 25.91 -19.44
CA CYS A 541 -5.71 26.82 -20.14
C CYS A 541 -5.25 28.28 -20.04
N THR A 542 -5.56 29.09 -21.06
CA THR A 542 -5.29 30.54 -21.07
C THR A 542 -6.20 31.31 -20.12
N HIS A 543 -7.36 30.75 -19.75
CA HIS A 543 -8.30 31.39 -18.84
C HIS A 543 -7.80 31.31 -17.39
N VAL A 544 -7.36 32.46 -16.84
CA VAL A 544 -6.67 32.57 -15.55
C VAL A 544 -7.41 31.87 -14.40
N VAL A 545 -8.72 32.11 -14.26
CA VAL A 545 -9.51 31.50 -13.16
C VAL A 545 -9.55 29.97 -13.26
N LYS A 546 -9.78 29.40 -14.46
CA LYS A 546 -9.81 27.95 -14.66
C LYS A 546 -8.44 27.33 -14.40
N ALA A 547 -7.39 27.98 -14.88
CA ALA A 547 -6.02 27.55 -14.64
C ALA A 547 -5.65 27.61 -13.15
N TRP A 548 -6.01 28.69 -12.45
CA TRP A 548 -5.75 28.84 -11.03
C TRP A 548 -6.51 27.79 -10.20
N CYS A 549 -7.82 27.64 -10.41
CA CYS A 549 -8.62 26.63 -9.71
C CYS A 549 -8.08 25.22 -9.96
N SER A 550 -7.71 24.89 -11.20
CA SER A 550 -7.17 23.56 -11.49
C SER A 550 -5.80 23.32 -10.83
N ASN A 551 -4.90 24.31 -10.87
CA ASN A 551 -3.61 24.18 -10.18
C ASN A 551 -3.79 24.06 -8.65
N PHE A 552 -4.74 24.80 -8.06
CA PHE A 552 -5.08 24.67 -6.65
C PHE A 552 -5.59 23.26 -6.32
N LEU A 553 -6.52 22.73 -7.13
CA LEU A 553 -7.04 21.37 -6.97
C LEU A 553 -5.95 20.31 -7.15
N LEU A 554 -5.03 20.47 -8.10
CA LEU A 554 -3.92 19.53 -8.31
C LEU A 554 -2.98 19.50 -7.10
N VAL A 555 -2.59 20.67 -6.58
CA VAL A 555 -1.71 20.76 -5.40
C VAL A 555 -2.42 20.22 -4.15
N GLY A 556 -3.68 20.62 -3.94
CA GLY A 556 -4.50 20.14 -2.84
C GLY A 556 -4.71 18.63 -2.88
N PHE A 557 -4.98 18.07 -4.08
CA PHE A 557 -5.11 16.63 -4.27
C PHE A 557 -3.83 15.89 -3.92
N ILE A 558 -2.67 16.35 -4.40
CA ILE A 558 -1.38 15.72 -4.06
C ILE A 558 -1.17 15.73 -2.54
N PHE A 559 -1.40 16.87 -1.88
CA PHE A 559 -1.23 16.99 -0.44
C PHE A 559 -2.16 16.04 0.34
N CYS A 560 -3.47 16.09 0.06
CA CYS A 560 -4.45 15.23 0.70
C CYS A 560 -4.20 13.74 0.42
N ALA A 561 -3.80 13.40 -0.80
CA ALA A 561 -3.51 12.02 -1.17
C ALA A 561 -2.30 11.47 -0.44
N ILE A 562 -1.26 12.28 -0.23
CA ILE A 562 -0.10 11.83 0.56
C ILE A 562 -0.51 11.59 2.02
N LEU A 563 -1.25 12.51 2.64
CA LEU A 563 -1.73 12.35 4.02
C LEU A 563 -2.58 11.09 4.18
N GLN A 564 -3.51 10.85 3.26
CA GLN A 564 -4.37 9.68 3.33
C GLN A 564 -3.61 8.37 3.09
N ASN A 565 -2.57 8.37 2.23
CA ASN A 565 -1.68 7.22 2.06
C ASN A 565 -0.85 6.92 3.32
N VAL A 566 -0.42 7.94 4.06
CA VAL A 566 0.22 7.77 5.38
C VAL A 566 -0.78 7.21 6.40
N ASN A 567 -2.03 7.68 6.41
CA ASN A 567 -3.06 7.11 7.29
C ASN A 567 -3.35 5.63 6.94
N ILE A 568 -3.42 5.28 5.65
CA ILE A 568 -3.53 3.88 5.22
C ILE A 568 -2.35 3.05 5.77
N PHE A 569 -1.13 3.56 5.69
CA PHE A 569 0.04 2.92 6.28
C PHE A 569 -0.08 2.70 7.77
N GLU A 570 -0.49 3.73 8.52
CA GLU A 570 -0.65 3.63 9.96
C GLU A 570 -1.72 2.61 10.36
N ARG A 571 -2.88 2.61 9.69
CA ARG A 571 -3.95 1.62 9.92
C ARG A 571 -3.45 0.20 9.68
N ASN A 572 -2.72 -0.03 8.58
CA ASN A 572 -2.13 -1.33 8.29
C ASN A 572 -1.07 -1.70 9.33
N PHE A 573 -0.20 -0.76 9.70
CA PHE A 573 0.79 -1.00 10.73
C PHE A 573 0.12 -1.41 12.06
N VAL A 574 -0.84 -0.65 12.56
CA VAL A 574 -1.59 -0.99 13.78
C VAL A 574 -2.24 -2.36 13.67
N LYS A 575 -2.84 -2.68 12.52
CA LYS A 575 -3.51 -3.97 12.30
C LYS A 575 -2.54 -5.16 12.32
N TYR A 576 -1.33 -5.03 11.77
CA TYR A 576 -0.46 -6.18 11.53
C TYR A 576 0.84 -6.24 12.35
N HIS A 577 1.32 -5.13 12.93
CA HIS A 577 2.65 -5.05 13.56
C HIS A 577 2.92 -6.06 14.69
N ASN A 578 1.88 -6.56 15.35
CA ASN A 578 1.97 -7.50 16.48
C ASN A 578 1.47 -8.91 16.16
N LEU A 579 1.20 -9.21 14.89
CA LEU A 579 0.70 -10.51 14.45
C LEU A 579 1.87 -11.41 14.02
N ASN A 580 2.43 -12.17 14.96
CA ASN A 580 3.44 -13.19 14.64
C ASN A 580 2.81 -14.57 14.39
N THR A 581 1.79 -14.61 13.54
CA THR A 581 0.96 -15.81 13.36
C THR A 581 1.71 -16.94 12.67
N GLN A 582 2.67 -16.61 11.80
CA GLN A 582 3.44 -17.60 11.05
C GLN A 582 4.42 -18.35 11.95
N ASP A 583 5.19 -17.65 12.80
CA ASP A 583 6.09 -18.29 13.75
C ASP A 583 5.32 -19.13 14.78
N THR A 584 4.11 -18.67 15.16
CA THR A 584 3.21 -19.40 16.05
C THR A 584 2.75 -20.71 15.41
N LEU A 585 2.33 -20.68 14.13
CA LEU A 585 1.99 -21.89 13.38
C LEU A 585 3.19 -22.83 13.24
N ILE A 586 4.37 -22.31 12.87
CA ILE A 586 5.58 -23.14 12.74
C ILE A 586 5.87 -23.86 14.06
N SER A 587 5.85 -23.13 15.17
CA SER A 587 6.13 -23.67 16.50
C SER A 587 5.10 -24.74 16.89
N LEU A 588 3.82 -24.52 16.56
CA LEU A 588 2.74 -25.49 16.81
C LEU A 588 2.95 -26.80 16.04
N PHE A 589 3.30 -26.70 14.76
CA PHE A 589 3.55 -27.87 13.91
C PHE A 589 4.83 -28.63 14.29
N GLN A 590 5.91 -27.92 14.62
CA GLN A 590 7.14 -28.54 15.10
C GLN A 590 6.91 -29.25 16.43
N TYR A 591 6.19 -28.63 17.37
CA TYR A 591 5.81 -29.26 18.63
C TYR A 591 4.95 -30.51 18.41
N ALA A 592 3.98 -30.45 17.49
CA ALA A 592 3.14 -31.60 17.15
C ALA A 592 3.97 -32.77 16.59
N GLU A 593 4.94 -32.49 15.72
CA GLU A 593 5.87 -33.50 15.19
C GLU A 593 6.77 -34.09 16.30
N GLU A 594 7.36 -33.24 17.14
CA GLU A 594 8.20 -33.68 18.27
C GLU A 594 7.46 -34.58 19.25
N LYS A 595 6.16 -34.33 19.45
CA LYS A 595 5.28 -35.14 20.30
C LYS A 595 4.64 -36.33 19.58
N GLY A 596 4.88 -36.50 18.28
CA GLY A 596 4.29 -37.58 17.48
C GLY A 596 2.76 -37.49 17.38
N LEU A 597 2.20 -36.28 17.43
CA LEU A 597 0.76 -36.06 17.27
C LEU A 597 0.35 -36.32 15.82
N LYS A 598 -0.83 -36.92 15.65
CA LYS A 598 -1.39 -37.21 14.33
C LYS A 598 -2.17 -36.04 13.73
N GLU A 599 -2.60 -35.09 14.56
CA GLU A 599 -3.42 -33.94 14.18
C GLU A 599 -3.27 -32.82 15.21
N ILE A 600 -3.63 -31.59 14.80
CA ILE A 600 -3.68 -30.41 15.64
C ILE A 600 -5.13 -29.94 15.71
N ILE A 601 -5.74 -30.02 16.89
CA ILE A 601 -7.10 -29.52 17.14
C ILE A 601 -6.98 -28.28 18.01
N LEU A 602 -7.52 -27.16 17.51
CA LEU A 602 -7.56 -25.89 18.23
C LEU A 602 -9.00 -25.51 18.55
N THR A 603 -9.24 -24.99 19.76
CA THR A 603 -10.50 -24.34 20.08
C THR A 603 -10.52 -22.89 19.61
N SER A 604 -11.69 -22.27 19.51
CA SER A 604 -11.82 -20.83 19.23
C SER A 604 -11.05 -19.96 20.23
N LYS A 605 -10.94 -20.41 21.49
CA LYS A 605 -10.14 -19.72 22.53
C LYS A 605 -8.65 -19.84 22.25
N ASP A 606 -8.18 -20.99 21.79
CA ASP A 606 -6.78 -21.17 21.40
C ASP A 606 -6.41 -20.27 20.22
N ILE A 607 -7.30 -20.16 19.23
CA ILE A 607 -7.11 -19.28 18.07
C ILE A 607 -6.96 -17.82 18.49
N GLU A 608 -7.79 -17.35 19.42
CA GLU A 608 -7.72 -15.98 19.93
C GLU A 608 -6.44 -15.76 20.76
N ALA A 609 -6.14 -16.69 21.69
CA ALA A 609 -4.95 -16.63 22.54
C ALA A 609 -3.65 -16.66 21.72
N MET A 610 -3.59 -17.49 20.68
CA MET A 610 -2.46 -17.60 19.76
C MET A 610 -2.49 -16.57 18.62
N ARG A 611 -3.49 -15.69 18.60
CA ARG A 611 -3.71 -14.65 17.57
C ARG A 611 -3.82 -15.20 16.14
N LEU A 612 -4.27 -16.43 15.96
CA LEU A 612 -4.37 -17.13 14.67
C LEU A 612 -5.63 -16.78 13.88
N SER A 613 -6.48 -15.86 14.37
CA SER A 613 -7.75 -15.50 13.74
C SER A 613 -7.62 -15.06 12.27
N ILE A 614 -6.50 -14.42 11.91
CA ILE A 614 -6.25 -13.97 10.54
C ILE A 614 -6.03 -15.13 9.55
N GLN A 615 -5.69 -16.32 10.05
CA GLN A 615 -5.44 -17.51 9.24
C GLN A 615 -6.74 -18.18 8.79
N ARG A 616 -7.90 -17.77 9.31
CA ARG A 616 -9.24 -18.27 8.92
C ARG A 616 -9.36 -19.80 8.92
N LEU A 617 -8.77 -20.44 9.94
CA LEU A 617 -8.85 -21.89 10.10
C LEU A 617 -10.32 -22.36 10.13
N SER A 618 -10.61 -23.47 9.46
CA SER A 618 -11.95 -24.06 9.35
C SER A 618 -12.12 -25.27 10.27
N LYS A 619 -13.36 -25.77 10.37
CA LYS A 619 -13.68 -26.98 11.13
C LYS A 619 -13.27 -28.27 10.42
N ASP A 620 -13.23 -28.26 9.08
CA ASP A 620 -12.81 -29.41 8.27
C ASP A 620 -11.31 -29.29 7.91
N GLU A 621 -10.54 -30.34 8.22
CA GLU A 621 -9.11 -30.44 7.88
C GLU A 621 -8.83 -30.36 6.37
N ARG A 622 -9.81 -30.73 5.52
CA ARG A 622 -9.68 -30.79 4.06
C ARG A 622 -10.04 -29.49 3.37
N GLU A 623 -10.72 -28.60 4.09
CA GLU A 623 -11.14 -27.32 3.57
C GLU A 623 -9.98 -26.32 3.53
N TRP A 624 -10.14 -25.32 2.67
CA TRP A 624 -9.28 -24.15 2.67
C TRP A 624 -9.54 -23.31 3.92
N PRO A 625 -8.51 -22.79 4.62
CA PRO A 625 -7.08 -22.85 4.30
C PRO A 625 -6.30 -23.99 5.01
N ASN A 626 -6.96 -24.80 5.86
CA ASN A 626 -6.34 -25.81 6.71
C ASN A 626 -5.41 -26.76 5.95
N ARG A 627 -5.92 -27.39 4.88
CA ARG A 627 -5.16 -28.33 4.05
C ARG A 627 -3.89 -27.70 3.48
N ASP A 628 -3.99 -26.46 2.99
CA ASP A 628 -2.90 -25.80 2.28
C ASP A 628 -1.83 -25.30 3.26
N ILE A 629 -2.22 -24.92 4.49
CA ILE A 629 -1.30 -24.64 5.60
C ILE A 629 -0.55 -25.92 5.99
N SER A 630 -1.26 -27.03 6.25
CA SER A 630 -0.64 -28.30 6.61
C SER A 630 0.33 -28.82 5.52
N ALA A 631 -0.04 -28.69 4.24
CA ALA A 631 0.83 -29.06 3.12
C ALA A 631 2.08 -28.18 3.06
N TRP A 632 1.95 -26.88 3.31
CA TRP A 632 3.10 -25.97 3.34
C TRP A 632 4.04 -26.27 4.52
N MET A 633 3.50 -26.59 5.70
CA MET A 633 4.29 -26.97 6.87
C MET A 633 5.04 -28.28 6.65
N GLN A 634 4.38 -29.32 6.12
CA GLN A 634 5.03 -30.57 5.72
C GLN A 634 6.16 -30.34 4.70
N ARG A 635 5.99 -29.37 3.82
CA ARG A 635 6.98 -29.13 2.77
C ARG A 635 8.28 -28.55 3.32
N TYR A 636 8.18 -27.72 4.36
CA TYR A 636 9.27 -26.82 4.73
C TYR A 636 9.74 -26.94 6.19
N TYR A 637 8.91 -27.45 7.10
CA TYR A 637 9.17 -27.41 8.55
C TYR A 637 8.96 -28.74 9.26
N THR A 638 8.06 -29.60 8.78
CA THR A 638 7.83 -30.94 9.33
C THR A 638 8.12 -32.03 8.28
N ARG A 639 8.34 -33.28 8.69
CA ARG A 639 8.56 -34.43 7.80
C ARG A 639 7.25 -35.15 7.48
N THR A 640 6.29 -35.13 8.40
CA THR A 640 4.97 -35.74 8.23
C THR A 640 3.90 -34.69 7.96
N TYR A 641 2.85 -35.11 7.24
CA TYR A 641 1.64 -34.31 7.10
C TYR A 641 0.86 -34.35 8.41
N ILE A 642 0.57 -33.19 8.98
CA ILE A 642 -0.20 -33.04 10.22
C ILE A 642 -1.41 -32.14 9.90
N PRO A 643 -2.64 -32.67 9.83
CA PRO A 643 -3.84 -31.86 9.65
C PRO A 643 -4.06 -30.92 10.84
N ILE A 644 -4.53 -29.71 10.53
CA ILE A 644 -4.98 -28.73 11.52
C ILE A 644 -6.48 -28.49 11.34
N MET A 645 -7.22 -28.41 12.45
CA MET A 645 -8.65 -28.07 12.41
C MET A 645 -9.11 -27.33 13.65
N VAL A 646 -10.25 -26.66 13.53
CA VAL A 646 -10.91 -25.96 14.64
C VAL A 646 -12.05 -26.81 15.18
N ASN A 647 -12.00 -27.15 16.46
CA ASN A 647 -13.12 -27.81 17.13
C ASN A 647 -13.41 -27.15 18.48
N ASP A 648 -14.66 -26.76 18.70
CA ASP A 648 -15.15 -26.18 19.95
C ASP A 648 -15.90 -27.21 20.82
N GLU A 649 -16.03 -28.46 20.34
CA GLU A 649 -16.68 -29.58 21.04
C GLU A 649 -15.74 -30.37 21.94
#